data_AF-A0A945ARP7-F1
#
_entry.id   AF-A0A945ARP7-F1
#
_cell.length_a   1.000
_cell.length_b   1.000
_cell.length_c   1.000
_cell.angle_alpha   90.00
_cell.angle_beta   90.00
_cell.angle_gamma   90.00
#
_symmetry.space_group_name_H-M   'P 1'
#
loop_
_entity.id
_entity.type
_entity.pdbx_description
1 polymer ?
#
loop_
_entity_poly.entity_id
_entity_poly.type
_entity_poly.pdbx_seq_one_letter_code
_entity_poly.pdbx_strand_id
1 'polypeptide(L)'
;MSHRPGFYERYSVWILAVLVFLLPMVVVGAIKAKGNNRNDVKGWLPLEYPETKTYRFFRENFQGEEFILVSWVGCTMDDPRLELLARKLLPPPEEASRIDRPIFFKTAQTGPRAVERMTEEPLNLDTEEAVDRLTGALIGDIDSSNDQTNGENTAADLTDAEVDDLQTCLVLTLSDAARANLHGAIDTIKNVAVEECGIPEETLHMGGPPVDNVSIDRAGQTSVTLLFGLSLIVGFFVSWWSLKSKMLVGLVLASGVYSMFASLAIVWYSGYPVDAILLTMPSLVYVATTSGAIHLANYYRDQLAETGVLKGAAGASVRHALLPLSLATGTTAVGLATLAVSVLVPIKMFGIFSAIGVVVSFIILITFMPACLELFPPKLRLGTESNEDTHDTWRPIEESPWWGVGHWITRHNIAIATICLIVMAGIGYGMTRVESSVQLMRLFSPQARIRQDYRWLEKNLGPLVPMEILIRCDQEECDLNFLERMELVDEIQREIGELGEVGSSLSTVTFGRSLDVGGGGIGGAAGRVFGLNARTRRSVLNRRLVAHREEFLDGDYLREAKVESEEGIRDQELWRISARVSATKEVDYADFKRDLQSKIDPILASYDADGTQGISVDYTGLVPLVYKAQHSLLDGLIVGFISDFAIIVLVMVLLCRAASAGLVLLLPAAFPAVVVFGGMGWGNALLQSFGTGNLLIDIGTVMAPCVALGVTVDDVVHFMLWFRRGISDGMDRKEATM
;
A
#
# COMPACT_ATOMS: atom_id res chain seq x y z
N MET A 1 -27.93 56.99 -5.34
CA MET A 1 -28.03 55.71 -6.10
C MET A 1 -28.40 54.61 -5.11
N SER A 2 -29.47 53.84 -5.37
CA SER A 2 -29.85 52.72 -4.51
C SER A 2 -28.80 51.61 -4.63
N HIS A 3 -28.08 51.37 -3.54
CA HIS A 3 -27.09 50.29 -3.46
C HIS A 3 -27.84 48.96 -3.59
N ARG A 4 -27.73 48.29 -4.74
CA ARG A 4 -28.24 46.93 -4.88
C ARG A 4 -27.41 46.02 -3.98
N PRO A 5 -28.02 45.21 -3.11
CA PRO A 5 -27.23 44.36 -2.22
C PRO A 5 -26.42 43.35 -3.03
N GLY A 6 -25.18 43.11 -2.62
CA GLY A 6 -24.25 42.16 -3.25
C GLY A 6 -24.72 40.70 -3.14
N PHE A 7 -24.04 39.77 -3.81
CA PHE A 7 -24.39 38.34 -3.77
C PHE A 7 -24.40 37.78 -2.35
N TYR A 8 -23.30 37.96 -1.61
CA TYR A 8 -23.17 37.48 -0.24
C TYR A 8 -24.13 38.20 0.72
N GLU A 9 -24.36 39.50 0.56
CA GLU A 9 -25.37 40.24 1.35
C GLU A 9 -26.78 39.62 1.25
N ARG A 10 -27.13 39.06 0.10
CA ARG A 10 -28.45 38.43 -0.10
C ARG A 10 -28.51 36.98 0.33
N TYR A 11 -27.43 36.21 0.09
CA TYR A 11 -27.47 34.76 0.15
C TYR A 11 -26.67 34.13 1.29
N SER A 12 -25.93 34.90 2.10
CA SER A 12 -25.07 34.34 3.17
C SER A 12 -25.82 33.41 4.12
N VAL A 13 -27.04 33.76 4.55
CA VAL A 13 -27.87 32.91 5.42
C VAL A 13 -28.22 31.59 4.74
N TRP A 14 -28.60 31.65 3.46
CA TRP A 14 -28.95 30.45 2.67
C TRP A 14 -27.73 29.56 2.41
N ILE A 15 -26.58 30.15 2.10
CA ILE A 15 -25.32 29.43 1.92
C ILE A 15 -24.97 28.65 3.19
N LEU A 16 -25.00 29.32 4.35
CA LEU A 16 -24.72 28.64 5.62
C LEU A 16 -25.78 27.59 5.96
N ALA A 17 -27.07 27.85 5.69
CA ALA A 17 -28.13 26.88 5.91
C ALA A 17 -27.92 25.60 5.07
N VAL A 18 -27.50 25.72 3.81
CA VAL A 18 -27.18 24.58 2.95
C VAL A 18 -25.96 23.82 3.47
N LEU A 19 -24.89 24.51 3.85
CA LEU A 19 -23.68 23.85 4.39
C LEU A 19 -23.96 23.13 5.71
N VAL A 20 -24.77 23.72 6.60
CA VAL A 20 -25.21 23.07 7.85
C VAL A 20 -26.13 21.88 7.56
N PHE A 21 -27.01 21.98 6.56
CA PHE A 21 -27.88 20.87 6.14
C PHE A 21 -27.08 19.70 5.56
N LEU A 22 -25.99 19.97 4.84
CA LEU A 22 -25.10 18.95 4.28
C LEU A 22 -24.14 18.37 5.32
N LEU A 23 -23.90 19.04 6.44
CA LEU A 23 -22.93 18.61 7.46
C LEU A 23 -23.15 17.18 7.97
N PRO A 24 -24.37 16.71 8.32
CA PRO A 24 -24.59 15.33 8.71
C PRO A 24 -24.21 14.33 7.61
N MET A 25 -24.55 14.63 6.36
CA MET A 25 -24.20 13.79 5.21
C MET A 25 -22.68 13.70 5.01
N VAL A 26 -21.98 14.82 5.18
CA VAL A 26 -20.53 14.92 5.11
C VAL A 26 -19.86 14.12 6.24
N VAL A 27 -20.31 14.32 7.49
CA VAL A 27 -19.74 13.62 8.65
C VAL A 27 -20.02 12.11 8.58
N VAL A 28 -21.24 11.69 8.26
CA VAL A 28 -21.59 10.27 8.13
C VAL A 28 -20.82 9.63 6.97
N GLY A 29 -20.70 10.31 5.83
CA GLY A 29 -19.93 9.83 4.69
C GLY A 29 -18.47 9.60 5.05
N ALA A 30 -17.85 10.55 5.74
CA ALA A 30 -16.46 10.45 6.19
C ALA A 30 -16.24 9.32 7.22
N ILE A 31 -17.15 9.15 8.19
CA ILE A 31 -17.07 8.05 9.17
C ILE A 31 -17.19 6.69 8.45
N LYS A 32 -18.13 6.57 7.51
CA LYS A 32 -18.30 5.34 6.73
C LYS A 32 -17.13 5.06 5.81
N ALA A 33 -16.54 6.07 5.19
CA ALA A 33 -15.32 5.93 4.40
C ALA A 33 -14.18 5.34 5.23
N LYS A 34 -13.96 5.88 6.45
CA LYS A 34 -12.93 5.37 7.38
C LYS A 34 -13.19 3.90 7.76
N GLY A 35 -14.46 3.51 7.91
CA GLY A 35 -14.86 2.14 8.24
C GLY A 35 -14.79 1.15 7.07
N ASN A 36 -14.78 1.62 5.82
CA ASN A 36 -14.67 0.80 4.61
C ASN A 36 -13.24 0.80 4.04
N ASN A 37 -12.27 0.79 4.94
CA ASN A 37 -10.87 0.69 4.56
C ASN A 37 -10.59 -0.72 4.01
N ARG A 38 -9.94 -0.80 2.85
CA ARG A 38 -9.49 -2.06 2.25
C ARG A 38 -8.07 -1.87 1.76
N ASN A 39 -7.14 -2.54 2.44
CA ASN A 39 -5.76 -2.62 2.01
C ASN A 39 -5.53 -4.03 1.48
N ASP A 40 -5.42 -4.17 0.17
CA ASP A 40 -5.07 -5.43 -0.47
C ASP A 40 -4.08 -5.16 -1.62
N VAL A 41 -2.86 -5.67 -1.44
CA VAL A 41 -1.76 -5.55 -2.40
C VAL A 41 -2.15 -6.15 -3.76
N LYS A 42 -3.02 -7.16 -3.76
CA LYS A 42 -3.50 -7.84 -4.98
C LYS A 42 -4.29 -6.90 -5.89
N GLY A 43 -4.89 -5.85 -5.32
CA GLY A 43 -5.64 -4.83 -6.06
C GLY A 43 -4.80 -3.66 -6.54
N TRP A 44 -3.48 -3.66 -6.30
CA TRP A 44 -2.63 -2.53 -6.66
C TRP A 44 -2.31 -2.47 -8.14
N LEU A 45 -2.22 -3.62 -8.80
CA LEU A 45 -2.06 -3.69 -10.25
C LEU A 45 -3.43 -3.74 -10.96
N PRO A 46 -3.55 -3.14 -12.16
CA PRO A 46 -4.75 -3.23 -12.98
C PRO A 46 -5.08 -4.66 -13.39
N LEU A 47 -6.37 -4.93 -13.62
CA LEU A 47 -6.86 -6.27 -13.95
C LEU A 47 -6.37 -6.81 -15.30
N GLU A 48 -5.88 -5.92 -16.16
CA GLU A 48 -5.42 -6.24 -17.50
C GLU A 48 -4.00 -6.83 -17.50
N TYR A 49 -3.24 -6.68 -16.42
CA TYR A 49 -1.86 -7.14 -16.33
C TYR A 49 -1.78 -8.68 -16.40
N PRO A 50 -0.83 -9.24 -17.18
CA PRO A 50 -0.63 -10.68 -17.25
C PRO A 50 -0.47 -11.33 -15.87
N GLU A 51 0.34 -10.73 -15.00
CA GLU A 51 0.59 -11.23 -13.65
C GLU A 51 -0.70 -11.24 -12.82
N THR A 52 -1.56 -10.23 -12.97
CA THR A 52 -2.86 -10.15 -12.27
C THR A 52 -3.86 -11.17 -12.82
N LYS A 53 -3.85 -11.43 -14.14
CA LYS A 53 -4.70 -12.46 -14.76
C LYS A 53 -4.28 -13.87 -14.33
N THR A 54 -2.99 -14.20 -14.38
CA THR A 54 -2.46 -15.50 -13.94
C THR A 54 -2.76 -15.73 -12.46
N TYR A 55 -2.58 -14.70 -11.64
CA TYR A 55 -2.92 -14.75 -10.22
C TYR A 55 -4.42 -14.95 -9.96
N ARG A 56 -5.29 -14.24 -10.69
CA ARG A 56 -6.74 -14.43 -10.58
C ARG A 56 -7.15 -15.84 -11.01
N PHE A 57 -6.65 -16.30 -12.15
CA PHE A 57 -6.91 -17.66 -12.64
C PHE A 57 -6.51 -18.70 -11.58
N PHE A 58 -5.33 -18.54 -10.99
CA PHE A 58 -4.90 -19.38 -9.89
C PHE A 58 -5.89 -19.33 -8.72
N ARG A 59 -6.33 -18.14 -8.28
CA ARG A 59 -7.29 -17.97 -7.18
C ARG A 59 -8.69 -18.52 -7.45
N GLU A 60 -9.13 -18.53 -8.71
CA GLU A 60 -10.44 -19.09 -9.09
C GLU A 60 -10.43 -20.63 -8.95
N ASN A 61 -9.25 -21.25 -9.06
CA ASN A 61 -9.09 -22.70 -8.99
C ASN A 61 -8.61 -23.18 -7.60
N PHE A 62 -7.78 -22.40 -6.89
CA PHE A 62 -7.18 -22.78 -5.60
C PHE A 62 -7.59 -21.83 -4.46
N GLN A 63 -7.86 -22.38 -3.26
CA GLN A 63 -8.39 -21.61 -2.13
C GLN A 63 -7.33 -21.17 -1.09
N GLY A 64 -6.13 -21.74 -1.12
CA GLY A 64 -5.19 -21.74 0.01
C GLY A 64 -4.32 -20.51 0.25
N GLU A 65 -4.60 -19.36 -0.37
CA GLU A 65 -3.78 -18.16 -0.13
C GLU A 65 -4.29 -17.24 0.98
N GLU A 66 -5.54 -17.39 1.39
CA GLU A 66 -6.07 -16.66 2.54
C GLU A 66 -5.98 -17.57 3.76
N PHE A 67 -4.78 -17.60 4.34
CA PHE A 67 -4.50 -18.29 5.58
C PHE A 67 -4.06 -17.32 6.67
N ILE A 68 -4.33 -17.69 7.91
CA ILE A 68 -3.75 -17.07 9.10
C ILE A 68 -2.94 -18.15 9.77
N LEU A 69 -1.65 -17.87 9.97
CA LEU A 69 -0.76 -18.73 10.73
C LEU A 69 -0.66 -18.20 12.14
N VAL A 70 -0.85 -19.08 13.12
CA VAL A 70 -0.83 -18.77 14.55
C VAL A 70 0.15 -19.71 15.24
N SER A 71 1.06 -19.16 16.03
CA SER A 71 1.97 -19.93 16.88
C SER A 71 2.39 -19.07 18.08
N TRP A 72 3.07 -19.64 19.07
CA TRP A 72 3.56 -18.91 20.24
C TRP A 72 4.83 -19.53 20.80
N VAL A 73 5.50 -18.79 21.67
CA VAL A 73 6.66 -19.28 22.42
C VAL A 73 6.25 -20.48 23.28
N GLY A 74 6.80 -21.66 22.96
CA GLY A 74 6.45 -22.93 23.60
C GLY A 74 5.25 -23.66 22.96
N CYS A 75 4.88 -23.31 21.73
CA CYS A 75 3.91 -24.06 20.92
C CYS A 75 4.62 -25.25 20.22
N THR A 76 4.71 -26.37 20.92
CA THR A 76 5.37 -27.59 20.43
C THR A 76 4.36 -28.62 19.89
N MET A 77 4.83 -29.70 19.27
CA MET A 77 3.99 -30.77 18.72
C MET A 77 3.11 -31.44 19.80
N ASP A 78 3.55 -31.52 21.05
CA ASP A 78 2.77 -32.06 22.17
C ASP A 78 1.92 -31.01 22.93
N ASP A 79 1.93 -29.72 22.55
CA ASP A 79 1.19 -28.69 23.29
C ASP A 79 -0.34 -28.87 23.15
N PRO A 80 -1.08 -29.27 24.21
CA PRO A 80 -2.51 -29.54 24.13
C PRO A 80 -3.33 -28.27 23.85
N ARG A 81 -2.76 -27.09 24.08
CA ARG A 81 -3.43 -25.81 23.80
C ARG A 81 -3.64 -25.58 22.31
N LEU A 82 -2.84 -26.21 21.44
CA LEU A 82 -2.96 -26.09 19.99
C LEU A 82 -4.25 -26.72 19.47
N GLU A 83 -4.54 -27.94 19.87
CA GLU A 83 -5.78 -28.65 19.54
C GLU A 83 -7.00 -28.00 20.19
N LEU A 84 -6.85 -27.51 21.42
CA LEU A 84 -7.89 -26.76 22.11
C LEU A 84 -8.24 -25.48 21.33
N LEU A 85 -7.24 -24.70 20.91
CA LEU A 85 -7.45 -23.48 20.14
C LEU A 85 -8.11 -23.78 18.79
N ALA A 86 -7.64 -24.78 18.06
CA ALA A 86 -8.22 -25.20 16.79
C ALA A 86 -9.71 -25.57 16.94
N ARG A 87 -10.06 -26.36 17.97
CA ARG A 87 -11.45 -26.76 18.25
C ARG A 87 -12.33 -25.58 18.67
N LYS A 88 -11.80 -24.61 19.41
CA LYS A 88 -12.56 -23.44 19.86
C LYS A 88 -12.84 -22.43 18.74
N LEU A 89 -11.90 -22.29 17.81
CA LEU A 89 -12.03 -21.44 16.63
C LEU A 89 -12.90 -22.07 15.55
N LEU A 90 -12.86 -23.40 15.41
CA LEU A 90 -13.68 -24.17 14.50
C LEU A 90 -14.39 -25.32 15.24
N PRO A 91 -15.48 -25.03 15.98
CA PRO A 91 -16.20 -26.05 16.73
C PRO A 91 -16.95 -27.00 15.79
N PRO A 92 -17.21 -28.25 16.23
CA PRO A 92 -18.00 -29.21 15.46
C PRO A 92 -19.37 -28.63 15.06
N PRO A 93 -19.96 -29.03 13.91
CA PRO A 93 -21.19 -28.44 13.39
C PRO A 93 -22.35 -28.39 14.40
N GLU A 94 -22.48 -29.41 15.25
CA GLU A 94 -23.50 -29.49 16.30
C GLU A 94 -23.34 -28.40 17.36
N GLU A 95 -22.10 -28.14 17.79
CA GLU A 95 -21.77 -27.07 18.74
C GLU A 95 -21.88 -25.70 18.06
N ALA A 96 -21.40 -25.60 16.82
CA ALA A 96 -21.40 -24.38 16.03
C ALA A 96 -22.82 -23.81 15.81
N SER A 97 -23.82 -24.68 15.66
CA SER A 97 -25.24 -24.29 15.54
C SER A 97 -25.81 -23.60 16.79
N ARG A 98 -25.15 -23.73 17.94
CA ARG A 98 -25.57 -23.14 19.24
C ARG A 98 -24.85 -21.84 19.55
N ILE A 99 -23.87 -21.44 18.74
CA ILE A 99 -23.06 -20.25 18.97
C ILE A 99 -23.68 -19.09 18.22
N ASP A 100 -24.07 -18.04 18.94
CA ASP A 100 -24.62 -16.80 18.38
C ASP A 100 -23.50 -15.85 17.89
N ARG A 101 -22.49 -16.41 17.21
CA ARG A 101 -21.37 -15.66 16.63
C ARG A 101 -21.03 -16.22 15.25
N PRO A 102 -20.64 -15.36 14.28
CA PRO A 102 -20.27 -15.81 12.95
C PRO A 102 -19.05 -16.74 13.01
N ILE A 103 -19.12 -17.86 12.29
CA ILE A 103 -18.01 -18.80 12.14
C ILE A 103 -17.06 -18.21 11.10
N PHE A 104 -15.92 -17.74 11.58
CA PHE A 104 -14.93 -17.03 10.77
C PHE A 104 -14.00 -17.96 9.98
N PHE A 105 -13.84 -19.21 10.39
CA PHE A 105 -12.86 -20.11 9.80
C PHE A 105 -13.55 -21.28 9.07
N LYS A 106 -12.96 -21.71 7.96
CA LYS A 106 -13.42 -22.87 7.18
C LYS A 106 -12.66 -24.13 7.54
N THR A 107 -11.34 -24.02 7.72
CA THR A 107 -10.47 -25.11 8.16
C THR A 107 -9.52 -24.64 9.25
N ALA A 108 -9.11 -25.58 10.09
CA ALA A 108 -8.11 -25.41 11.14
C ALA A 108 -7.17 -26.63 11.11
N GLN A 109 -5.96 -26.42 10.61
CA GLN A 109 -4.93 -27.45 10.45
C GLN A 109 -3.79 -27.19 11.42
N THR A 110 -3.39 -28.21 12.17
CA THR A 110 -2.24 -28.19 13.08
C THR A 110 -1.16 -29.11 12.54
N GLY A 111 0.11 -28.89 12.94
CA GLY A 111 1.20 -29.83 12.64
C GLY A 111 0.89 -31.26 13.09
N PRO A 112 0.49 -31.48 14.35
CA PRO A 112 0.13 -32.82 14.85
C PRO A 112 -0.99 -33.50 14.03
N ARG A 113 -2.07 -32.79 13.68
CA ARG A 113 -3.12 -33.34 12.81
C ARG A 113 -2.64 -33.64 11.39
N ALA A 114 -1.66 -32.89 10.90
CA ALA A 114 -1.12 -33.12 9.56
C ALA A 114 -0.28 -34.40 9.55
N VAL A 115 0.57 -34.58 10.56
CA VAL A 115 1.35 -35.82 10.78
C VAL A 115 0.41 -37.01 10.96
N GLU A 116 -0.59 -36.91 11.85
CA GLU A 116 -1.58 -37.97 12.10
C GLU A 116 -2.24 -38.43 10.79
N ARG A 117 -2.76 -37.51 9.98
CA ARG A 117 -3.36 -37.82 8.67
C ARG A 117 -2.40 -38.48 7.69
N MET A 118 -1.11 -38.15 7.75
CA MET A 118 -0.09 -38.75 6.87
C MET A 118 0.31 -40.16 7.34
N THR A 119 0.20 -40.44 8.64
CA THR A 119 0.42 -41.78 9.21
C THR A 119 -0.79 -42.71 9.11
N GLU A 120 -1.99 -42.16 8.93
CA GLU A 120 -3.24 -42.91 8.73
C GLU A 120 -3.42 -43.42 7.28
N GLU A 121 -4.38 -44.34 7.08
CA GLU A 121 -4.79 -44.75 5.74
C GLU A 121 -5.41 -43.55 4.98
N PRO A 122 -5.11 -43.37 3.68
CA PRO A 122 -4.42 -44.31 2.81
C PRO A 122 -2.90 -44.12 2.76
N LEU A 123 -2.30 -43.13 3.43
CA LEU A 123 -0.88 -42.80 3.26
C LEU A 123 0.04 -43.78 3.98
N ASN A 124 -0.25 -44.12 5.24
CA ASN A 124 0.55 -45.02 6.09
C ASN A 124 2.06 -44.71 6.03
N LEU A 125 2.42 -43.43 6.08
CA LEU A 125 3.83 -43.01 6.15
C LEU A 125 4.36 -43.23 7.57
N ASP A 126 5.67 -43.42 7.67
CA ASP A 126 6.34 -43.40 8.97
C ASP A 126 6.30 -41.98 9.55
N THR A 127 6.20 -41.85 10.88
CA THR A 127 6.08 -40.54 11.56
C THR A 127 7.24 -39.62 11.21
N GLU A 128 8.47 -40.15 11.18
CA GLU A 128 9.69 -39.42 10.80
C GLU A 128 9.57 -38.84 9.38
N GLU A 129 9.13 -39.65 8.41
CA GLU A 129 8.92 -39.20 7.03
C GLU A 129 7.82 -38.13 6.94
N ALA A 130 6.75 -38.25 7.73
CA ALA A 130 5.70 -37.25 7.78
C ALA A 130 6.18 -35.93 8.39
N VAL A 131 7.01 -35.98 9.42
CA VAL A 131 7.63 -34.80 10.05
C VAL A 131 8.56 -34.11 9.05
N ASP A 132 9.49 -34.84 8.43
CA ASP A 132 10.44 -34.29 7.44
C ASP A 132 9.74 -33.56 6.29
N ARG A 133 8.64 -34.13 5.79
CA ARG A 133 7.84 -33.52 4.71
C ARG A 133 7.11 -32.24 5.11
N LEU A 134 6.88 -32.02 6.41
CA LEU A 134 6.17 -30.86 6.96
C LEU A 134 7.10 -29.83 7.59
N THR A 135 8.37 -30.17 7.80
CA THR A 135 9.44 -29.29 8.26
C THR A 135 9.60 -28.08 7.34
N GLY A 136 9.74 -26.90 7.92
CA GLY A 136 9.83 -25.64 7.19
C GLY A 136 8.47 -25.09 6.71
N ALA A 137 7.36 -25.80 6.97
CA ALA A 137 6.02 -25.38 6.53
C ALA A 137 4.98 -25.37 7.67
N LEU A 138 4.77 -26.51 8.35
CA LEU A 138 3.89 -26.62 9.52
C LEU A 138 4.67 -26.93 10.81
N ILE A 139 5.87 -27.49 10.66
CA ILE A 139 6.78 -27.88 11.73
C ILE A 139 8.08 -27.08 11.56
N GLY A 140 8.65 -26.64 12.67
CA GLY A 140 9.90 -25.91 12.73
C GLY A 140 11.10 -26.73 12.26
N ASP A 141 12.16 -26.01 11.92
CA ASP A 141 13.41 -26.60 11.45
C ASP A 141 14.05 -27.48 12.53
N ILE A 142 14.41 -28.69 12.14
CA ILE A 142 15.02 -29.73 12.98
C ILE A 142 16.42 -29.29 13.44
N ASP A 143 17.15 -28.56 12.59
CA ASP A 143 18.52 -28.09 12.87
C ASP A 143 18.58 -26.91 13.85
N SER A 144 17.46 -26.24 14.12
CA SER A 144 17.41 -25.09 15.03
C SER A 144 17.58 -25.46 16.51
N SER A 145 17.45 -26.75 16.84
CA SER A 145 17.54 -27.30 18.20
C SER A 145 18.96 -27.65 18.64
N ASN A 146 19.88 -27.90 17.70
CA ASN A 146 21.25 -28.33 17.98
C ASN A 146 22.30 -27.33 17.48
N ASP A 147 22.93 -26.64 18.43
CA ASP A 147 24.08 -25.77 18.17
C ASP A 147 25.28 -26.64 17.71
N GLN A 148 25.68 -26.49 16.44
CA GLN A 148 26.96 -26.92 15.84
C GLN A 148 27.09 -28.38 15.32
N THR A 149 26.43 -28.73 14.22
CA THR A 149 26.97 -29.67 13.23
C THR A 149 26.44 -29.36 11.82
N ASN A 150 27.35 -29.15 10.86
CA ASN A 150 27.05 -28.91 9.43
C ASN A 150 26.64 -30.22 8.71
N GLY A 151 25.56 -30.86 9.14
CA GLY A 151 24.89 -31.95 8.41
C GLY A 151 23.39 -31.74 8.48
N GLU A 152 22.68 -31.98 7.37
CA GLU A 152 21.22 -31.99 7.34
C GLU A 152 20.74 -33.10 8.29
N ASN A 153 20.29 -32.74 9.50
CA ASN A 153 19.66 -33.73 10.39
C ASN A 153 18.25 -34.02 9.86
N THR A 154 17.89 -35.30 9.86
CA THR A 154 16.55 -35.75 9.47
C THR A 154 15.72 -36.06 10.71
N ALA A 155 14.40 -36.12 10.60
CA ALA A 155 13.53 -36.53 11.70
C ALA A 155 13.86 -37.94 12.21
N ALA A 156 14.44 -38.78 11.35
CA ALA A 156 14.94 -40.11 11.73
C ALA A 156 16.12 -40.10 12.71
N ASP A 157 16.81 -38.96 12.84
CA ASP A 157 17.89 -38.78 13.80
C ASP A 157 17.40 -38.29 15.18
N LEU A 158 16.11 -37.95 15.28
CA LEU A 158 15.47 -37.45 16.50
C LEU A 158 14.84 -38.58 17.32
N THR A 159 14.85 -38.43 18.64
CA THR A 159 14.02 -39.21 19.55
C THR A 159 12.57 -38.70 19.53
N ASP A 160 11.61 -39.56 19.88
CA ASP A 160 10.19 -39.16 20.00
C ASP A 160 9.99 -37.90 20.87
N ALA A 161 10.78 -37.78 21.96
CA ALA A 161 10.74 -36.61 22.83
C ALA A 161 11.26 -35.33 22.16
N GLU A 162 12.25 -35.44 21.27
CA GLU A 162 12.74 -34.30 20.49
C GLU A 162 11.74 -33.90 19.40
N VAL A 163 11.03 -34.87 18.81
CA VAL A 163 9.92 -34.60 17.87
C VAL A 163 8.76 -33.88 18.57
N ASP A 164 8.41 -34.29 19.79
CA ASP A 164 7.37 -33.66 20.61
C ASP A 164 7.70 -32.20 20.99
N ASP A 165 9.00 -31.90 21.11
CA ASP A 165 9.53 -30.56 21.41
C ASP A 165 9.66 -29.66 20.17
N LEU A 166 9.49 -30.18 18.96
CA LEU A 166 9.54 -29.39 17.73
C LEU A 166 8.48 -28.29 17.74
N GLN A 167 8.89 -27.08 17.36
CA GLN A 167 7.98 -25.95 17.20
C GLN A 167 6.94 -26.26 16.11
N THR A 168 5.69 -25.89 16.33
CA THR A 168 4.63 -26.05 15.32
C THR A 168 3.68 -24.84 15.27
N CYS A 169 2.66 -24.92 14.43
CA CYS A 169 1.67 -23.87 14.23
C CYS A 169 0.27 -24.39 13.93
N LEU A 170 -0.69 -23.47 14.04
CA LEU A 170 -2.06 -23.61 13.58
C LEU A 170 -2.26 -22.75 12.33
N VAL A 171 -2.72 -23.36 11.25
CA VAL A 171 -3.08 -22.70 10.00
C VAL A 171 -4.60 -22.68 9.86
N LEU A 172 -5.16 -21.48 9.76
CA LEU A 172 -6.59 -21.22 9.63
C LEU A 172 -6.91 -20.69 8.23
N THR A 173 -7.91 -21.25 7.56
CA THR A 173 -8.46 -20.66 6.33
C THR A 173 -9.76 -19.91 6.62
N LEU A 174 -10.01 -18.80 5.91
CA LEU A 174 -11.14 -17.93 6.20
C LEU A 174 -12.43 -18.36 5.49
N SER A 175 -13.55 -18.19 6.19
CA SER A 175 -14.89 -18.25 5.61
C SER A 175 -15.25 -16.90 4.95
N ASP A 176 -16.33 -16.88 4.17
CA ASP A 176 -16.82 -15.63 3.57
C ASP A 176 -17.28 -14.61 4.63
N ALA A 177 -17.75 -15.08 5.78
CA ALA A 177 -18.10 -14.23 6.91
C ALA A 177 -16.87 -13.52 7.49
N ALA A 178 -15.71 -14.19 7.54
CA ALA A 178 -14.48 -13.56 7.97
C ALA A 178 -13.92 -12.59 6.93
N ARG A 179 -14.01 -12.90 5.65
CA ARG A 179 -13.64 -11.94 4.59
C ARG A 179 -14.42 -10.63 4.68
N ALA A 180 -15.68 -10.68 5.12
CA ALA A 180 -16.48 -9.49 5.37
C ALA A 180 -16.12 -8.73 6.66
N ASN A 181 -15.49 -9.40 7.64
CA ASN A 181 -15.10 -8.82 8.93
C ASN A 181 -13.76 -9.37 9.43
N LEU A 182 -12.67 -9.01 8.75
CA LEU A 182 -11.32 -9.47 9.10
C LEU A 182 -10.90 -9.05 10.51
N HIS A 183 -11.28 -7.85 10.95
CA HIS A 183 -10.98 -7.36 12.29
C HIS A 183 -11.59 -8.28 13.36
N GLY A 184 -12.87 -8.63 13.21
CA GLY A 184 -13.55 -9.57 14.11
C GLY A 184 -12.92 -10.97 14.11
N ALA A 185 -12.47 -11.47 12.96
CA ALA A 185 -11.80 -12.76 12.88
C ALA A 185 -10.46 -12.77 13.65
N ILE A 186 -9.60 -11.76 13.44
CA ILE A 186 -8.32 -11.64 14.16
C ILE A 186 -8.52 -11.42 15.65
N ASP A 187 -9.49 -10.60 16.04
CA ASP A 187 -9.80 -10.38 17.46
C ASP A 187 -10.37 -11.65 18.12
N THR A 188 -11.12 -12.45 17.39
CA THR A 188 -11.59 -13.75 17.89
C THR A 188 -10.43 -14.71 18.14
N ILE A 189 -9.43 -14.77 17.27
CA ILE A 189 -8.22 -15.60 17.49
C ILE A 189 -7.53 -15.18 18.79
N LYS A 190 -7.28 -13.87 18.95
CA LYS A 190 -6.64 -13.33 20.14
C LYS A 190 -7.41 -13.63 21.41
N ASN A 191 -8.71 -13.34 21.42
CA ASN A 191 -9.55 -13.51 22.61
C ASN A 191 -9.65 -14.99 23.01
N VAL A 192 -9.86 -15.90 22.04
CA VAL A 192 -9.92 -17.34 22.33
C VAL A 192 -8.57 -17.85 22.82
N ALA A 193 -7.45 -17.44 22.20
CA ALA A 193 -6.12 -17.84 22.62
C ALA A 193 -5.81 -17.40 24.06
N VAL A 194 -6.10 -16.15 24.41
CA VAL A 194 -5.77 -15.57 25.71
C VAL A 194 -6.76 -15.99 26.80
N GLU A 195 -8.06 -15.81 26.56
CA GLU A 195 -9.09 -15.99 27.59
C GLU A 195 -9.52 -17.45 27.77
N GLU A 196 -9.52 -18.25 26.70
CA GLU A 196 -10.02 -19.64 26.73
C GLU A 196 -8.90 -20.69 26.73
N CYS A 197 -7.76 -20.41 26.07
CA CYS A 197 -6.64 -21.36 25.97
C CYS A 197 -5.46 -21.04 26.90
N GLY A 198 -5.47 -19.88 27.58
CA GLY A 198 -4.41 -19.48 28.51
C GLY A 198 -3.06 -19.19 27.85
N ILE A 199 -3.06 -18.77 26.58
CA ILE A 199 -1.86 -18.39 25.82
C ILE A 199 -1.61 -16.89 26.05
N PRO A 200 -0.49 -16.46 26.65
CA PRO A 200 -0.22 -15.05 26.89
C PRO A 200 -0.12 -14.24 25.58
N GLU A 201 -0.77 -13.08 25.52
CA GLU A 201 -0.78 -12.24 24.31
C GLU A 201 0.64 -11.85 23.88
N GLU A 202 1.56 -11.59 24.82
CA GLU A 202 2.94 -11.25 24.48
C GLU A 202 3.69 -12.35 23.73
N THR A 203 3.31 -13.62 23.92
CA THR A 203 3.93 -14.79 23.27
C THR A 203 3.23 -15.19 21.97
N LEU A 204 2.01 -14.69 21.73
CA LEU A 204 1.21 -15.05 20.56
C LEU A 204 1.71 -14.34 19.30
N HIS A 205 2.15 -15.11 18.31
CA HIS A 205 2.62 -14.62 17.03
C HIS A 205 1.66 -15.02 15.92
N MET A 206 1.29 -14.06 15.07
CA MET A 206 0.37 -14.28 13.97
C MET A 206 0.95 -13.71 12.67
N GLY A 207 0.71 -14.42 11.57
CA GLY A 207 1.13 -14.02 10.23
C GLY A 207 0.11 -14.40 9.17
N GLY A 208 0.37 -13.94 7.95
CA GLY A 208 -0.46 -14.17 6.77
C GLY A 208 -1.22 -12.91 6.31
N PRO A 209 -1.67 -12.89 5.04
CA PRO A 209 -2.23 -11.68 4.42
C PRO A 209 -3.40 -11.01 5.19
N PRO A 210 -4.34 -11.75 5.82
CA PRO A 210 -5.40 -11.14 6.62
C PRO A 210 -4.88 -10.40 7.86
N VAL A 211 -3.84 -10.92 8.51
CA VAL A 211 -3.20 -10.30 9.67
C VAL A 211 -2.50 -9.02 9.24
N ASP A 212 -1.82 -9.05 8.09
CA ASP A 212 -1.16 -7.89 7.51
C ASP A 212 -2.16 -6.76 7.25
N ASN A 213 -3.29 -7.08 6.59
CA ASN A 213 -4.33 -6.11 6.25
C ASN A 213 -4.91 -5.42 7.50
N VAL A 214 -5.28 -6.20 8.53
CA VAL A 214 -5.80 -5.65 9.79
C VAL A 214 -4.73 -4.83 10.52
N SER A 215 -3.46 -5.25 10.47
CA SER A 215 -2.35 -4.52 11.08
C SER A 215 -2.10 -3.18 10.39
N ILE A 216 -2.15 -3.14 9.06
CA ILE A 216 -2.03 -1.91 8.26
C ILE A 216 -3.19 -0.97 8.58
N ASP A 217 -4.42 -1.49 8.61
CA ASP A 217 -5.61 -0.71 8.90
C ASP A 217 -5.50 -0.03 10.27
N ARG A 218 -5.11 -0.79 11.31
CA ARG A 218 -4.93 -0.26 12.67
C ARG A 218 -3.81 0.77 12.75
N ALA A 219 -2.65 0.48 12.15
CA ALA A 219 -1.52 1.41 12.13
C ALA A 219 -1.85 2.69 11.35
N GLY A 220 -2.49 2.56 10.20
CA GLY A 220 -2.94 3.67 9.36
C GLY A 220 -3.95 4.55 10.09
N GLN A 221 -4.97 3.98 10.72
CA GLN A 221 -5.95 4.75 11.50
C GLN A 221 -5.31 5.49 12.68
N THR A 222 -4.37 4.87 13.38
CA THR A 222 -3.63 5.49 14.49
C THR A 222 -2.80 6.67 13.99
N SER A 223 -2.01 6.45 12.93
CA SER A 223 -1.16 7.47 12.30
C SER A 223 -1.97 8.66 11.77
N VAL A 224 -3.07 8.40 11.05
CA VAL A 224 -3.95 9.45 10.52
C VAL A 224 -4.55 10.28 11.64
N THR A 225 -5.00 9.64 12.73
CA THR A 225 -5.59 10.36 13.87
C THR A 225 -4.56 11.26 14.56
N LEU A 226 -3.32 10.76 14.74
CA LEU A 226 -2.21 11.54 15.31
C LEU A 226 -1.81 12.71 14.39
N LEU A 227 -1.54 12.42 13.11
CA LEU A 227 -1.11 13.42 12.13
C LEU A 227 -2.18 14.48 11.89
N PHE A 228 -3.45 14.11 11.94
CA PHE A 228 -4.56 15.05 11.90
C PHE A 228 -4.57 15.97 13.13
N GLY A 229 -4.44 15.41 14.34
CA GLY A 229 -4.36 16.22 15.55
C GLY A 229 -3.19 17.21 15.49
N LEU A 230 -2.04 16.76 14.99
CA LEU A 230 -0.85 17.60 14.82
C LEU A 230 -1.05 18.69 13.75
N SER A 231 -1.66 18.36 12.61
CA SER A 231 -1.92 19.33 11.53
C SER A 231 -2.92 20.42 11.95
N LEU A 232 -3.92 20.07 12.78
CA LEU A 232 -4.81 21.06 13.39
C LEU A 232 -4.08 22.00 14.34
N ILE A 233 -3.19 21.46 15.19
CA ILE A 233 -2.40 22.26 16.14
C ILE A 233 -1.47 23.22 15.38
N VAL A 234 -0.72 22.71 14.41
CA VAL A 234 0.17 23.53 13.57
C VAL A 234 -0.63 24.57 12.79
N GLY A 235 -1.73 24.16 12.15
CA GLY A 235 -2.61 25.06 11.40
C GLY A 235 -3.21 26.16 12.28
N PHE A 236 -3.57 25.86 13.54
CA PHE A 236 -4.01 26.85 14.51
C PHE A 236 -2.90 27.87 14.80
N PHE A 237 -1.68 27.42 15.14
CA PHE A 237 -0.58 28.32 15.48
C PHE A 237 -0.13 29.19 14.30
N VAL A 238 -0.04 28.61 13.10
CA VAL A 238 0.32 29.35 11.87
C VAL A 238 -0.75 30.38 11.54
N SER A 239 -2.03 29.98 11.57
CA SER A 239 -3.15 30.90 11.34
C SER A 239 -3.20 31.99 12.42
N TRP A 240 -2.92 31.65 13.67
CA TRP A 240 -2.86 32.61 14.77
C TRP A 240 -1.72 33.62 14.60
N TRP A 241 -0.54 33.15 14.20
CA TRP A 241 0.62 34.00 13.94
C TRP A 241 0.35 34.96 12.77
N SER A 242 -0.22 34.43 11.68
CA SER A 242 -0.53 35.18 10.47
C SER A 242 -1.66 36.18 10.70
N LEU A 243 -2.77 35.72 11.31
CA LEU A 243 -4.00 36.50 11.37
C LEU A 243 -4.15 37.27 12.68
N LYS A 244 -3.68 36.78 13.83
CA LYS A 244 -3.85 37.46 15.14
C LYS A 244 -5.30 37.83 15.48
N SER A 245 -6.28 37.11 14.91
CA SER A 245 -7.71 37.30 15.12
C SER A 245 -8.38 35.96 15.40
N LYS A 246 -8.93 35.80 16.62
CA LYS A 246 -9.62 34.58 17.07
C LYS A 246 -10.70 34.13 16.08
N MET A 247 -11.45 35.10 15.56
CA MET A 247 -12.52 34.80 14.63
C MET A 247 -11.99 34.29 13.28
N LEU A 248 -11.02 34.98 12.69
CA LEU A 248 -10.48 34.57 11.38
C LEU A 248 -9.78 33.21 11.47
N VAL A 249 -9.06 32.96 12.56
CA VAL A 249 -8.48 31.64 12.84
C VAL A 249 -9.57 30.56 12.93
N GLY A 250 -10.68 30.85 13.62
CA GLY A 250 -11.82 29.93 13.68
C GLY A 250 -12.43 29.65 12.30
N LEU A 251 -12.57 30.66 11.44
CA LEU A 251 -13.08 30.47 10.08
C LEU A 251 -12.14 29.66 9.19
N VAL A 252 -10.84 29.93 9.26
CA VAL A 252 -9.80 29.17 8.54
C VAL A 252 -9.89 27.70 8.93
N LEU A 253 -9.86 27.40 10.24
CA LEU A 253 -9.94 26.02 10.73
C LEU A 253 -11.27 25.35 10.37
N ALA A 254 -12.39 26.07 10.50
CA ALA A 254 -13.71 25.52 10.16
C ALA A 254 -13.81 25.18 8.67
N SER A 255 -13.31 26.05 7.77
CA SER A 255 -13.27 25.76 6.33
C SER A 255 -12.39 24.55 6.02
N GLY A 256 -11.19 24.47 6.61
CA GLY A 256 -10.29 23.33 6.41
C GLY A 256 -10.88 22.01 6.89
N VAL A 257 -11.43 21.99 8.11
CA VAL A 257 -12.07 20.80 8.69
C VAL A 257 -13.27 20.38 7.85
N TYR A 258 -14.16 21.31 7.47
CA TYR A 258 -15.31 20.96 6.65
C TYR A 258 -14.88 20.35 5.30
N SER A 259 -13.91 20.97 4.62
CA SER A 259 -13.37 20.46 3.34
C SER A 259 -12.73 19.09 3.47
N MET A 260 -12.01 18.83 4.57
CA MET A 260 -11.43 17.52 4.88
C MET A 260 -12.49 16.42 5.02
N PHE A 261 -13.55 16.67 5.79
CA PHE A 261 -14.63 15.70 5.94
C PHE A 261 -15.37 15.53 4.60
N ALA A 262 -15.58 16.61 3.85
CA ALA A 262 -16.23 16.57 2.55
C ALA A 262 -15.44 15.72 1.54
N SER A 263 -14.11 15.85 1.50
CA SER A 263 -13.28 15.06 0.59
C SER A 263 -13.38 13.57 0.87
N LEU A 264 -13.39 13.17 2.15
CA LEU A 264 -13.54 11.76 2.54
C LEU A 264 -14.96 11.24 2.27
N ALA A 265 -15.98 12.07 2.46
CA ALA A 265 -17.36 11.73 2.15
C ALA A 265 -17.59 11.46 0.65
N ILE A 266 -16.92 12.21 -0.24
CA ILE A 266 -16.99 12.01 -1.69
C ILE A 266 -16.54 10.60 -2.08
N VAL A 267 -15.44 10.12 -1.50
CA VAL A 267 -14.94 8.76 -1.75
C VAL A 267 -15.97 7.70 -1.36
N TRP A 268 -16.61 7.87 -0.19
CA TRP A 268 -17.65 6.95 0.25
C TRP A 268 -18.85 6.94 -0.70
N TYR A 269 -19.36 8.12 -1.07
CA TYR A 269 -20.53 8.21 -1.95
C TYR A 269 -20.26 7.80 -3.40
N SER A 270 -19.00 7.75 -3.84
CA SER A 270 -18.63 7.14 -5.12
C SER A 270 -18.63 5.61 -5.08
N GLY A 271 -18.79 5.00 -3.91
CA GLY A 271 -18.74 3.54 -3.72
C GLY A 271 -17.33 2.95 -3.77
N TYR A 272 -16.29 3.78 -3.72
CA TYR A 272 -14.91 3.31 -3.74
C TYR A 272 -14.44 3.01 -2.30
N PRO A 273 -13.81 1.86 -2.03
CA PRO A 273 -13.22 1.60 -0.71
C PRO A 273 -12.04 2.53 -0.48
N VAL A 274 -11.86 2.98 0.76
CA VAL A 274 -10.68 3.78 1.11
C VAL A 274 -9.50 2.83 1.26
N ASP A 275 -8.32 3.21 0.77
CA ASP A 275 -7.06 2.50 1.06
C ASP A 275 -6.15 3.35 1.97
N ALA A 276 -5.05 2.79 2.46
CA ALA A 276 -4.12 3.45 3.37
C ALA A 276 -3.52 4.74 2.79
N ILE A 277 -3.42 4.84 1.46
CA ILE A 277 -2.89 6.00 0.77
C ILE A 277 -3.97 7.08 0.68
N LEU A 278 -5.19 6.71 0.30
CA LEU A 278 -6.34 7.61 0.23
C LEU A 278 -6.73 8.17 1.60
N LEU A 279 -6.42 7.47 2.69
CA LEU A 279 -6.53 7.99 4.06
C LEU A 279 -5.65 9.22 4.34
N THR A 280 -4.61 9.48 3.53
CA THR A 280 -3.75 10.67 3.68
C THR A 280 -4.31 11.92 2.98
N MET A 281 -5.19 11.74 1.99
CA MET A 281 -5.81 12.83 1.21
C MET A 281 -6.52 13.89 2.07
N PRO A 282 -7.31 13.55 3.11
CA PRO A 282 -8.01 14.56 3.90
C PRO A 282 -7.05 15.58 4.55
N SER A 283 -5.88 15.15 5.00
CA SER A 283 -4.84 16.05 5.53
C SER A 283 -4.31 17.01 4.48
N LEU A 284 -4.11 16.55 3.24
CA LEU A 284 -3.71 17.39 2.10
C LEU A 284 -4.78 18.45 1.80
N VAL A 285 -6.05 18.04 1.70
CA VAL A 285 -7.17 18.95 1.41
C VAL A 285 -7.33 19.99 2.52
N TYR A 286 -7.14 19.59 3.79
CA TYR A 286 -7.12 20.51 4.92
C TYR A 286 -6.05 21.59 4.78
N VAL A 287 -4.80 21.22 4.45
CA VAL A 287 -3.69 22.16 4.28
C VAL A 287 -3.95 23.12 3.12
N ALA A 288 -4.36 22.60 1.96
CA ALA A 288 -4.69 23.41 0.78
C ALA A 288 -5.81 24.43 1.08
N THR A 289 -6.88 23.99 1.76
CA THR A 289 -7.99 24.86 2.16
C THR A 289 -7.52 25.93 3.15
N THR A 290 -6.68 25.55 4.12
CA THR A 290 -6.16 26.47 5.14
C THR A 290 -5.32 27.57 4.51
N SER A 291 -4.45 27.25 3.55
CA SER A 291 -3.68 28.23 2.77
C SER A 291 -4.60 29.22 2.04
N GLY A 292 -5.55 28.71 1.26
CA GLY A 292 -6.52 29.54 0.53
C GLY A 292 -7.37 30.41 1.47
N ALA A 293 -7.74 29.90 2.63
CA ALA A 293 -8.49 30.65 3.64
C ALA A 293 -7.68 31.79 4.27
N ILE A 294 -6.38 31.60 4.50
CA ILE A 294 -5.48 32.67 4.96
C ILE A 294 -5.37 33.75 3.88
N HIS A 295 -5.19 33.39 2.61
CA HIS A 295 -5.18 34.36 1.51
C HIS A 295 -6.49 35.14 1.44
N LEU A 296 -7.64 34.48 1.46
CA LEU A 296 -8.94 35.14 1.43
C LEU A 296 -9.18 36.05 2.65
N ALA A 297 -8.69 35.64 3.83
CA ALA A 297 -8.72 36.46 5.04
C ALA A 297 -7.87 37.74 4.89
N ASN A 298 -6.70 37.63 4.25
CA ASN A 298 -5.84 38.78 3.98
C ASN A 298 -6.44 39.70 2.90
N TYR A 299 -6.98 39.18 1.80
CA TYR A 299 -7.72 40.00 0.83
C TYR A 299 -8.88 40.77 1.47
N TYR A 300 -9.57 40.15 2.45
CA TYR A 300 -10.61 40.84 3.21
C TYR A 300 -10.05 41.97 4.10
N ARG A 301 -8.88 41.76 4.71
CA ARG A 301 -8.21 42.80 5.50
C ARG A 301 -7.73 43.95 4.65
N ASP A 302 -7.11 43.65 3.51
CA ASP A 302 -6.59 44.64 2.58
C ASP A 302 -7.75 45.47 2.02
N GLN A 303 -8.86 44.84 1.64
CA GLN A 303 -10.07 45.54 1.21
C GLN A 303 -10.59 46.52 2.27
N LEU A 304 -10.63 46.10 3.54
CA LEU A 304 -11.08 46.98 4.61
C LEU A 304 -10.06 48.08 4.94
N ALA A 305 -8.77 47.80 4.82
CA ALA A 305 -7.71 48.77 5.03
C ALA A 305 -7.70 49.85 3.94
N GLU A 306 -7.90 49.47 2.68
CA GLU A 306 -7.92 50.40 1.54
C GLU A 306 -9.21 51.24 1.49
N THR A 307 -10.36 50.65 1.82
CA THR A 307 -11.66 51.32 1.60
C THR A 307 -12.34 51.81 2.86
N GLY A 308 -11.98 51.32 4.06
CA GLY A 308 -12.67 51.64 5.31
C GLY A 308 -14.12 51.13 5.41
N VAL A 309 -14.68 50.56 4.34
CA VAL A 309 -16.10 50.19 4.25
C VAL A 309 -16.29 48.71 4.60
N LEU A 310 -17.01 48.45 5.69
CA LEU A 310 -17.34 47.07 6.12
C LEU A 310 -18.39 46.39 5.22
N LYS A 311 -19.37 47.17 4.75
CA LYS A 311 -20.53 46.65 4.03
C LYS A 311 -20.14 46.13 2.64
N GLY A 312 -20.44 44.87 2.35
CA GLY A 312 -20.09 44.23 1.09
C GLY A 312 -18.59 43.92 0.92
N ALA A 313 -17.77 44.13 1.96
CA ALA A 313 -16.33 43.89 1.91
C ALA A 313 -16.00 42.42 1.63
N ALA A 314 -16.82 41.47 2.12
CA ALA A 314 -16.63 40.04 1.86
C ALA A 314 -16.82 39.70 0.37
N GLY A 315 -17.77 40.35 -0.31
CA GLY A 315 -17.95 40.17 -1.75
C GLY A 315 -16.85 40.82 -2.58
N ALA A 316 -16.39 42.00 -2.17
CA ALA A 316 -15.28 42.68 -2.81
C ALA A 316 -13.97 41.89 -2.68
N SER A 317 -13.67 41.36 -1.50
CA SER A 317 -12.47 40.56 -1.27
C SER A 317 -12.44 39.29 -2.13
N VAL A 318 -13.59 38.60 -2.27
CA VAL A 318 -13.70 37.46 -3.19
C VAL A 318 -13.41 37.88 -4.63
N ARG A 319 -13.87 39.05 -5.08
CA ARG A 319 -13.60 39.51 -6.45
C ARG A 319 -12.10 39.71 -6.72
N HIS A 320 -11.35 40.17 -5.73
CA HIS A 320 -9.89 40.28 -5.81
C HIS A 320 -9.19 38.93 -5.68
N ALA A 321 -9.71 38.04 -4.83
CA ALA A 321 -9.15 36.73 -4.56
C ALA A 321 -9.45 35.68 -5.64
N LEU A 322 -10.54 35.82 -6.40
CA LEU A 322 -11.09 34.75 -7.24
C LEU A 322 -10.09 34.26 -8.30
N LEU A 323 -9.47 35.18 -9.05
CA LEU A 323 -8.52 34.81 -10.09
C LEU A 323 -7.25 34.16 -9.50
N PRO A 324 -6.55 34.76 -8.51
CA PRO A 324 -5.41 34.13 -7.87
C PRO A 324 -5.73 32.74 -7.28
N LEU A 325 -6.78 32.63 -6.44
CA LEU A 325 -7.12 31.37 -5.78
C LEU A 325 -7.60 30.29 -6.77
N SER A 326 -8.33 30.67 -7.83
CA SER A 326 -8.79 29.69 -8.82
C SER A 326 -7.63 29.13 -9.65
N LEU A 327 -6.65 29.97 -10.00
CA LEU A 327 -5.46 29.54 -10.72
C LEU A 327 -4.60 28.62 -9.85
N ALA A 328 -4.34 29.03 -8.61
CA ALA A 328 -3.68 28.24 -7.58
C ALA A 328 -4.31 26.85 -7.40
N THR A 329 -5.60 26.82 -7.04
CA THR A 329 -6.38 25.59 -6.87
C THR A 329 -6.37 24.75 -8.15
N GLY A 330 -6.53 25.38 -9.31
CA GLY A 330 -6.52 24.70 -10.61
C GLY A 330 -5.18 24.03 -10.89
N THR A 331 -4.06 24.71 -10.65
CA THR A 331 -2.73 24.13 -10.82
C THR A 331 -2.47 22.97 -9.86
N THR A 332 -2.87 23.10 -8.60
CA THR A 332 -2.74 22.01 -7.61
C THR A 332 -3.61 20.81 -8.00
N ALA A 333 -4.87 21.04 -8.40
CA ALA A 333 -5.76 19.97 -8.85
C ALA A 333 -5.21 19.26 -10.10
N VAL A 334 -4.65 20.01 -11.04
CA VAL A 334 -4.00 19.44 -12.24
C VAL A 334 -2.77 18.63 -11.85
N GLY A 335 -1.89 19.14 -10.98
CA GLY A 335 -0.71 18.41 -10.51
C GLY A 335 -1.03 17.17 -9.66
N LEU A 336 -2.22 17.09 -9.04
CA LEU A 336 -2.71 15.87 -8.41
C LEU A 336 -3.34 14.91 -9.43
N ALA A 337 -4.04 15.45 -10.43
CA ALA A 337 -4.71 14.66 -11.46
C ALA A 337 -3.73 13.92 -12.38
N THR A 338 -2.49 14.38 -12.52
CA THR A 338 -1.45 13.67 -13.28
C THR A 338 -1.08 12.32 -12.67
N LEU A 339 -1.19 12.16 -11.35
CA LEU A 339 -1.03 10.87 -10.68
C LEU A 339 -2.05 9.83 -11.18
N ALA A 340 -3.14 10.25 -11.83
CA ALA A 340 -4.10 9.35 -12.47
C ALA A 340 -3.49 8.54 -13.64
N VAL A 341 -2.35 8.98 -14.19
CA VAL A 341 -1.60 8.24 -15.23
C VAL A 341 -0.87 7.03 -14.64
N SER A 342 -0.69 6.98 -13.32
CA SER A 342 -0.01 5.86 -12.64
C SER A 342 -0.71 4.53 -12.94
N VAL A 343 0.11 3.49 -13.15
CA VAL A 343 -0.37 2.11 -13.27
C VAL A 343 -0.95 1.63 -11.95
N LEU A 344 -0.36 2.04 -10.83
CA LEU A 344 -0.78 1.62 -9.50
C LEU A 344 -2.13 2.24 -9.14
N VAL A 345 -3.12 1.38 -8.90
CA VAL A 345 -4.50 1.77 -8.60
C VAL A 345 -4.58 2.72 -7.39
N PRO A 346 -3.88 2.49 -6.25
CA PRO A 346 -3.96 3.40 -5.12
C PRO A 346 -3.43 4.81 -5.42
N ILE A 347 -2.32 4.93 -6.17
CA ILE A 347 -1.75 6.23 -6.58
C ILE A 347 -2.72 6.96 -7.53
N LYS A 348 -3.27 6.22 -8.50
CA LYS A 348 -4.25 6.74 -9.48
C LYS A 348 -5.48 7.31 -8.78
N MET A 349 -6.07 6.52 -7.88
CA MET A 349 -7.29 6.91 -7.18
C MET A 349 -7.03 8.04 -6.19
N PHE A 350 -5.89 8.05 -5.51
CA PHE A 350 -5.46 9.21 -4.72
C PHE A 350 -5.38 10.48 -5.58
N GLY A 351 -4.75 10.42 -6.75
CA GLY A 351 -4.64 11.57 -7.65
C GLY A 351 -5.99 12.15 -8.05
N ILE A 352 -6.90 11.27 -8.50
CA ILE A 352 -8.26 11.63 -8.92
C ILE A 352 -9.05 12.23 -7.76
N PHE A 353 -9.14 11.54 -6.63
CA PHE A 353 -9.93 12.01 -5.49
C PHE A 353 -9.32 13.25 -4.82
N SER A 354 -8.00 13.38 -4.77
CA SER A 354 -7.34 14.57 -4.23
C SER A 354 -7.58 15.78 -5.13
N ALA A 355 -7.52 15.64 -6.45
CA ALA A 355 -7.85 16.71 -7.39
C ALA A 355 -9.31 17.18 -7.22
N ILE A 356 -10.26 16.23 -7.14
CA ILE A 356 -11.67 16.53 -6.88
C ILE A 356 -11.83 17.21 -5.50
N GLY A 357 -11.18 16.67 -4.47
CA GLY A 357 -11.21 17.19 -3.11
C GLY A 357 -10.72 18.63 -3.02
N VAL A 358 -9.62 18.97 -3.70
CA VAL A 358 -9.08 20.33 -3.77
C VAL A 358 -10.05 21.28 -4.48
N VAL A 359 -10.63 20.89 -5.63
CA VAL A 359 -11.62 21.72 -6.33
C VAL A 359 -12.87 21.95 -5.49
N VAL A 360 -13.40 20.90 -4.85
CA VAL A 360 -14.55 21.01 -3.95
C VAL A 360 -14.21 21.89 -2.74
N SER A 361 -13.01 21.78 -2.20
CA SER A 361 -12.57 22.62 -1.08
C SER A 361 -12.51 24.09 -1.42
N PHE A 362 -12.13 24.45 -2.66
CA PHE A 362 -12.17 25.82 -3.15
C PHE A 362 -13.61 26.34 -3.24
N ILE A 363 -14.55 25.53 -3.72
CA ILE A 363 -15.98 25.90 -3.76
C ILE A 363 -16.51 26.14 -2.35
N ILE A 364 -16.18 25.26 -1.40
CA ILE A 364 -16.51 25.42 0.02
C ILE A 364 -15.90 26.72 0.55
N LEU A 365 -14.63 26.98 0.26
CA LEU A 365 -13.92 28.16 0.74
C LEU A 365 -14.57 29.47 0.28
N ILE A 366 -14.79 29.63 -1.03
CA ILE A 366 -15.36 30.86 -1.61
C ILE A 366 -16.84 31.05 -1.27
N THR A 367 -17.52 30.04 -0.73
CA THR A 367 -18.91 30.16 -0.29
C THR A 367 -19.00 30.35 1.22
N PHE A 368 -18.38 29.48 2.00
CA PHE A 368 -18.42 29.47 3.46
C PHE A 368 -17.77 30.70 4.10
N MET A 369 -16.52 30.98 3.74
CA MET A 369 -15.73 32.03 4.38
C MET A 369 -16.37 33.43 4.20
N PRO A 370 -16.70 33.90 2.98
CA PRO A 370 -17.32 35.22 2.81
C PRO A 370 -18.73 35.30 3.41
N ALA A 371 -19.51 34.20 3.39
CA ALA A 371 -20.82 34.18 4.05
C ALA A 371 -20.70 34.38 5.57
N CYS A 372 -19.70 33.75 6.19
CA CYS A 372 -19.38 33.96 7.59
C CYS A 372 -18.86 35.37 7.88
N LEU A 373 -17.98 35.92 7.04
CA LEU A 373 -17.47 37.29 7.21
C LEU A 373 -18.55 38.37 7.07
N GLU A 374 -19.55 38.15 6.22
CA GLU A 374 -20.68 39.06 6.04
C GLU A 374 -21.63 39.04 7.26
N LEU A 375 -21.93 37.86 7.80
CA LEU A 375 -22.83 37.70 8.95
C LEU A 375 -22.17 38.00 10.29
N PHE A 376 -20.87 37.71 10.39
CA PHE A 376 -20.09 37.83 11.60
C PHE A 376 -18.81 38.62 11.26
N PRO A 377 -18.84 39.93 11.07
CA PRO A 377 -17.62 40.67 10.75
C PRO A 377 -16.63 40.66 11.93
N PRO A 378 -15.34 40.32 11.72
CA PRO A 378 -14.36 40.32 12.79
C PRO A 378 -14.05 41.75 13.25
N LYS A 379 -13.86 41.94 14.56
CA LYS A 379 -13.33 43.20 15.12
C LYS A 379 -11.84 43.32 14.79
N LEU A 380 -11.54 43.88 13.62
CA LEU A 380 -10.18 44.15 13.19
C LEU A 380 -9.78 45.56 13.65
N ARG A 381 -8.59 45.70 14.23
CA ARG A 381 -7.98 47.01 14.47
C ARG A 381 -7.37 47.47 13.15
N LEU A 382 -8.19 48.04 12.28
CA LEU A 382 -7.75 48.66 11.05
C LEU A 382 -7.64 50.16 11.32
N GLY A 383 -6.55 50.77 10.87
CA GLY A 383 -6.32 52.20 11.02
C GLY A 383 -7.52 52.96 10.47
N THR A 384 -8.17 53.73 11.34
CA THR A 384 -9.35 54.53 11.01
C THR A 384 -9.03 55.54 9.93
N GLU A 385 -10.01 55.81 9.06
CA GLU A 385 -10.01 56.95 8.16
C GLU A 385 -9.56 58.24 8.86
N SER A 386 -8.73 58.98 8.13
CA SER A 386 -8.24 60.34 8.38
C SER A 386 -9.23 61.23 9.14
N ASN A 387 -8.97 61.40 10.44
CA ASN A 387 -9.18 62.67 11.13
C ASN A 387 -7.80 63.33 11.28
N GLU A 388 -7.71 64.58 10.87
CA GLU A 388 -6.53 65.33 10.43
C GLU A 388 -5.31 65.49 11.37
N ASP A 389 -5.21 64.88 12.56
CA ASP A 389 -4.17 65.31 13.53
C ASP A 389 -3.49 64.22 14.39
N THR A 390 -3.46 62.95 13.96
CA THR A 390 -2.72 61.92 14.71
C THR A 390 -1.86 61.04 13.82
N HIS A 391 -0.55 61.09 14.06
CA HIS A 391 0.51 60.28 13.45
C HIS A 391 0.08 58.83 13.14
N ASP A 392 0.32 58.48 11.89
CA ASP A 392 0.16 57.19 11.21
C ASP A 392 0.27 55.94 12.11
N THR A 393 -0.78 55.13 12.09
CA THR A 393 -0.70 53.70 12.43
C THR A 393 -1.05 52.81 11.23
N TRP A 394 -0.80 53.29 10.01
CA TRP A 394 -0.50 52.42 8.88
C TRP A 394 1.01 52.18 8.91
N ARG A 395 1.44 50.92 8.98
CA ARG A 395 2.86 50.62 8.81
C ARG A 395 3.12 50.42 7.32
N PRO A 396 3.90 51.28 6.65
CA PRO A 396 4.37 51.00 5.31
C PRO A 396 4.95 49.59 5.22
N ILE A 397 4.80 48.95 4.06
CA ILE A 397 5.45 47.65 3.79
C ILE A 397 6.97 47.73 4.07
N GLU A 398 7.54 48.93 3.95
CA GLU A 398 8.91 49.32 4.26
C GLU A 398 9.29 49.17 5.75
N GLU A 399 8.32 49.15 6.66
CA GLU A 399 8.50 48.89 8.09
C GLU A 399 8.39 47.38 8.45
N SER A 400 8.09 46.53 7.48
CA SER A 400 8.07 45.08 7.67
C SER A 400 9.48 44.55 7.90
N PRO A 401 9.71 43.63 8.86
CA PRO A 401 11.00 42.95 8.98
C PRO A 401 11.39 42.17 7.71
N TRP A 402 10.43 41.82 6.86
CA TRP A 402 10.66 41.16 5.56
C TRP A 402 11.18 42.11 4.49
N TRP A 403 10.97 43.42 4.63
CA TRP A 403 11.46 44.42 3.67
C TRP A 403 12.98 44.43 3.58
N GLY A 404 13.67 44.38 4.72
CA GLY A 404 15.14 44.29 4.76
C GLY A 404 15.67 43.03 4.09
N VAL A 405 14.95 41.91 4.22
CA VAL A 405 15.28 40.65 3.54
C VAL A 405 15.08 40.77 2.04
N GLY A 406 13.94 41.30 1.58
CA GLY A 406 13.66 41.55 0.16
C GLY A 406 14.69 42.49 -0.48
N HIS A 407 15.08 43.55 0.24
CA HIS A 407 16.12 44.47 -0.21
C HIS A 407 17.50 43.80 -0.31
N TRP A 408 17.85 42.94 0.65
CA TRP A 408 19.10 42.18 0.61
C TRP A 408 19.12 41.19 -0.57
N ILE A 409 18.00 40.50 -0.83
CA ILE A 409 17.85 39.55 -1.92
C ILE A 409 17.96 40.25 -3.28
N THR A 410 17.23 41.34 -3.48
CA THR A 410 17.24 42.10 -4.75
C THR A 410 18.58 42.76 -5.02
N ARG A 411 19.35 43.12 -3.98
CA ARG A 411 20.71 43.67 -4.10
C ARG A 411 21.75 42.61 -4.49
N HIS A 412 21.62 41.37 -4.01
CA HIS A 412 22.56 40.28 -4.27
C HIS A 412 21.96 39.17 -5.14
N ASN A 413 21.01 39.51 -5.99
CA ASN A 413 20.16 38.57 -6.73
C ASN A 413 20.94 37.52 -7.54
N ILE A 414 22.01 37.91 -8.24
CA ILE A 414 22.84 36.98 -9.02
C ILE A 414 23.54 35.97 -8.09
N ALA A 415 24.18 36.46 -7.03
CA ALA A 415 24.90 35.59 -6.09
C ALA A 415 23.96 34.59 -5.41
N ILE A 416 22.80 35.06 -4.97
CA ILE A 416 21.78 34.22 -4.32
C ILE A 416 21.23 33.19 -5.31
N ALA A 417 20.87 33.60 -6.53
CA ALA A 417 20.39 32.69 -7.56
C ALA A 417 21.43 31.60 -7.89
N THR A 418 22.70 31.98 -8.05
CA THR A 418 23.79 31.01 -8.29
C THR A 418 23.97 30.05 -7.12
N ILE A 419 23.93 30.52 -5.88
CA ILE A 419 24.01 29.65 -4.69
C ILE A 419 22.83 28.69 -4.65
N CYS A 420 21.59 29.17 -4.86
CA CYS A 420 20.40 28.30 -4.89
C CYS A 420 20.50 27.24 -5.98
N LEU A 421 21.01 27.59 -7.18
CA LEU A 421 21.21 26.62 -8.26
C LEU A 421 22.30 25.60 -7.94
N ILE A 422 23.41 26.01 -7.32
CA ILE A 422 24.48 25.09 -6.88
C ILE A 422 23.94 24.14 -5.80
N VAL A 423 23.20 24.66 -4.81
CA VAL A 423 22.56 23.86 -3.77
C VAL A 423 21.56 22.88 -4.39
N MET A 424 20.73 23.34 -5.33
CA MET A 424 19.78 22.49 -6.05
C MET A 424 20.49 21.37 -6.80
N ALA A 425 21.59 21.68 -7.50
CA ALA A 425 22.38 20.68 -8.23
C ALA A 425 23.06 19.68 -7.28
N GLY A 426 23.60 20.15 -6.15
CA GLY A 426 24.24 19.32 -5.13
C GLY A 426 23.25 18.36 -4.47
N ILE A 427 22.07 18.84 -4.10
CA ILE A 427 21.00 17.98 -3.55
C ILE A 427 20.46 17.04 -4.65
N GLY A 428 20.25 17.57 -5.86
CA GLY A 428 19.76 16.80 -7.01
C GLY A 428 20.67 15.66 -7.42
N TYR A 429 21.99 15.77 -7.22
CA TYR A 429 22.91 14.64 -7.42
C TYR A 429 22.54 13.41 -6.57
N GLY A 430 21.96 13.63 -5.39
CA GLY A 430 21.44 12.56 -4.52
C GLY A 430 20.35 11.72 -5.19
N MET A 431 19.59 12.27 -6.15
CA MET A 431 18.54 11.53 -6.87
C MET A 431 19.08 10.32 -7.64
N THR A 432 20.37 10.32 -8.01
CA THR A 432 21.02 9.19 -8.69
C THR A 432 21.22 7.97 -7.79
N ARG A 433 20.97 8.11 -6.48
CA ARG A 433 21.17 7.08 -5.44
C ARG A 433 19.87 6.66 -4.77
N VAL A 434 18.76 7.00 -5.41
CA VAL A 434 17.43 6.64 -4.95
C VAL A 434 17.16 5.18 -5.31
N GLU A 435 16.70 4.42 -4.32
CA GLU A 435 16.25 3.05 -4.47
C GLU A 435 14.75 3.00 -4.09
N SER A 436 13.99 2.04 -4.61
CA SER A 436 12.56 1.89 -4.29
C SER A 436 12.24 0.51 -3.75
N SER A 437 11.14 0.39 -3.01
CA SER A 437 10.61 -0.89 -2.54
C SER A 437 9.09 -0.85 -2.41
N VAL A 438 8.44 -1.96 -2.75
CA VAL A 438 6.99 -2.18 -2.59
C VAL A 438 6.70 -3.21 -1.50
N GLN A 439 7.68 -3.52 -0.67
CA GLN A 439 7.52 -4.45 0.44
C GLN A 439 6.53 -3.94 1.48
N LEU A 440 5.50 -4.74 1.75
CA LEU A 440 4.45 -4.43 2.72
C LEU A 440 5.01 -4.18 4.12
N MET A 441 6.01 -4.96 4.53
CA MET A 441 6.63 -4.89 5.85
C MET A 441 7.36 -3.56 6.12
N ARG A 442 7.71 -2.80 5.07
CA ARG A 442 8.35 -1.48 5.20
C ARG A 442 7.37 -0.36 5.54
N LEU A 443 6.05 -0.55 5.33
CA LEU A 443 5.02 0.38 5.81
C LEU A 443 4.99 0.46 7.35
N PHE A 444 5.59 -0.52 8.03
CA PHE A 444 5.64 -0.59 9.48
C PHE A 444 6.99 -0.14 10.05
N SER A 445 6.94 0.54 11.19
CA SER A 445 8.13 0.85 11.97
C SER A 445 8.90 -0.44 12.31
N PRO A 446 10.24 -0.42 12.41
CA PRO A 446 11.04 -1.61 12.76
C PRO A 446 10.67 -2.27 14.10
N GLN A 447 9.96 -1.54 14.96
CA GLN A 447 9.51 -1.96 16.29
C GLN A 447 8.06 -2.47 16.28
N ALA A 448 7.35 -2.43 15.15
CA ALA A 448 5.97 -2.89 15.06
C ALA A 448 5.86 -4.39 15.36
N ARG A 449 4.81 -4.78 16.10
CA ARG A 449 4.54 -6.16 16.51
C ARG A 449 4.52 -7.13 15.31
N ILE A 450 3.86 -6.76 14.21
CA ILE A 450 3.81 -7.60 12.99
C ILE A 450 5.20 -7.93 12.46
N ARG A 451 6.16 -6.98 12.46
CA ARG A 451 7.53 -7.25 12.02
C ARG A 451 8.31 -8.14 13.00
N GLN A 452 7.94 -8.15 14.27
CA GLN A 452 8.51 -9.05 15.27
C GLN A 452 7.91 -10.45 15.11
N ASP A 453 6.61 -10.53 14.88
CA ASP A 453 5.89 -11.78 14.63
C ASP A 453 6.45 -12.50 13.41
N TYR A 454 6.59 -11.84 12.26
CA TYR A 454 7.21 -12.47 11.07
C TYR A 454 8.66 -12.91 11.33
N ARG A 455 9.47 -12.09 12.00
CA ARG A 455 10.86 -12.48 12.32
C ARG A 455 10.91 -13.69 13.23
N TRP A 456 10.01 -13.78 14.20
CA TRP A 456 9.92 -14.91 15.09
C TRP A 456 9.39 -16.15 14.38
N LEU A 457 8.31 -16.02 13.61
CA LEU A 457 7.72 -17.13 12.86
C LEU A 457 8.72 -17.69 11.83
N GLU A 458 9.38 -16.84 11.05
CA GLU A 458 10.38 -17.32 10.07
C GLU A 458 11.58 -17.99 10.72
N LYS A 459 11.99 -17.52 11.90
CA LYS A 459 13.10 -18.12 12.64
C LYS A 459 12.75 -19.51 13.18
N ASN A 460 11.53 -19.73 13.66
CA ASN A 460 11.16 -20.97 14.36
C ASN A 460 10.34 -21.95 13.51
N LEU A 461 9.74 -21.51 12.41
CA LEU A 461 8.94 -22.36 11.51
C LEU A 461 9.51 -22.47 10.10
N GLY A 462 10.24 -21.45 9.64
CA GLY A 462 10.68 -21.33 8.26
C GLY A 462 9.92 -20.25 7.47
N PRO A 463 10.32 -20.01 6.22
CA PRO A 463 9.78 -18.93 5.41
C PRO A 463 8.26 -19.02 5.21
N LEU A 464 7.59 -17.88 5.16
CA LEU A 464 6.11 -17.85 5.17
C LEU A 464 5.48 -17.47 3.84
N VAL A 465 6.17 -16.73 2.98
CA VAL A 465 5.56 -16.16 1.77
C VAL A 465 5.50 -17.24 0.69
N PRO A 466 4.30 -17.61 0.22
CA PRO A 466 4.21 -18.57 -0.87
C PRO A 466 4.58 -17.93 -2.21
N MET A 467 5.43 -18.62 -2.95
CA MET A 467 5.59 -18.56 -4.40
C MET A 467 4.89 -19.78 -4.99
N GLU A 468 3.99 -19.55 -5.94
CA GLU A 468 3.17 -20.62 -6.50
C GLU A 468 3.67 -20.95 -7.90
N ILE A 469 4.00 -22.22 -8.12
CA ILE A 469 4.33 -22.79 -9.42
C ILE A 469 3.14 -23.66 -9.84
N LEU A 470 2.58 -23.34 -11.00
CA LEU A 470 1.41 -24.02 -11.54
C LEU A 470 1.80 -24.79 -12.80
N ILE A 471 1.85 -26.11 -12.69
CA ILE A 471 2.07 -27.01 -13.82
C ILE A 471 0.70 -27.32 -14.43
N ARG A 472 0.54 -27.02 -15.71
CA ARG A 472 -0.67 -27.28 -16.49
C ARG A 472 -0.41 -28.45 -17.42
N CYS A 473 -1.26 -29.46 -17.33
CA CYS A 473 -1.27 -30.60 -18.24
C CYS A 473 -2.58 -30.58 -19.03
N ASP A 474 -2.49 -30.38 -20.34
CA ASP A 474 -3.64 -30.42 -21.24
C ASP A 474 -4.10 -31.87 -21.42
N GLN A 475 -5.36 -32.19 -21.09
CA GLN A 475 -5.81 -33.58 -21.09
C GLN A 475 -5.88 -34.19 -22.50
N GLU A 476 -5.97 -33.37 -23.55
CA GLU A 476 -6.06 -33.86 -24.93
C GLU A 476 -4.68 -34.08 -25.56
N GLU A 477 -3.68 -33.27 -25.17
CA GLU A 477 -2.32 -33.30 -25.72
C GLU A 477 -1.32 -34.06 -24.83
N CYS A 478 -1.50 -34.05 -23.51
CA CYS A 478 -0.58 -34.64 -22.55
C CYS A 478 -0.83 -36.15 -22.40
N ASP A 479 0.12 -36.94 -22.88
CA ASP A 479 0.08 -38.41 -22.87
C ASP A 479 0.52 -39.04 -21.54
N LEU A 480 0.96 -38.24 -20.56
CA LEU A 480 1.36 -38.72 -19.24
C LEU A 480 0.16 -39.27 -18.46
N ASN A 481 0.37 -40.44 -17.83
CA ASN A 481 -0.58 -40.97 -16.86
C ASN A 481 -0.47 -40.27 -15.49
N PHE A 482 -1.40 -40.54 -14.57
CA PHE A 482 -1.46 -39.84 -13.28
C PHE A 482 -0.20 -40.03 -12.43
N LEU A 483 0.41 -41.22 -12.42
CA LEU A 483 1.69 -41.45 -11.75
C LEU A 483 2.82 -40.61 -12.38
N GLU A 484 2.92 -40.58 -13.70
CA GLU A 484 3.95 -39.79 -14.41
C GLU A 484 3.78 -38.29 -14.16
N ARG A 485 2.53 -37.80 -14.06
CA ARG A 485 2.25 -36.41 -13.66
C ARG A 485 2.70 -36.13 -12.22
N MET A 486 2.46 -37.06 -11.28
CA MET A 486 2.98 -36.93 -9.91
C MET A 486 4.50 -36.96 -9.85
N GLU A 487 5.15 -37.80 -10.66
CA GLU A 487 6.62 -37.86 -10.74
C GLU A 487 7.22 -36.57 -11.30
N LEU A 488 6.59 -35.96 -12.31
CA LEU A 488 6.97 -34.64 -12.81
C LEU A 488 6.87 -33.57 -11.71
N VAL A 489 5.79 -33.59 -10.92
CA VAL A 489 5.61 -32.66 -9.79
C VAL A 489 6.68 -32.89 -8.71
N ASP A 490 7.02 -34.14 -8.41
CA ASP A 490 8.08 -34.50 -7.45
C ASP A 490 9.46 -34.02 -7.92
N GLU A 491 9.80 -34.29 -9.18
CA GLU A 491 11.07 -33.87 -9.78
C GLU A 491 11.24 -32.34 -9.72
N ILE A 492 10.19 -31.60 -10.12
CA ILE A 492 10.20 -30.14 -10.03
C ILE A 492 10.28 -29.67 -8.56
N GLN A 493 9.52 -30.27 -7.65
CA GLN A 493 9.53 -29.89 -6.23
C GLN A 493 10.93 -30.04 -5.61
N ARG A 494 11.63 -31.14 -5.93
CA ARG A 494 12.99 -31.42 -5.42
C ARG A 494 14.01 -30.42 -5.95
N GLU A 495 14.01 -30.15 -7.25
CA GLU A 495 14.94 -29.19 -7.87
C GLU A 495 14.73 -27.76 -7.36
N ILE A 496 13.49 -27.37 -7.06
CA ILE A 496 13.18 -26.09 -6.43
C ILE A 496 13.66 -26.05 -4.97
N GLY A 497 13.59 -27.17 -4.25
CA GLY A 497 14.05 -27.29 -2.87
C GLY A 497 15.57 -27.10 -2.70
N GLU A 498 16.36 -27.33 -3.76
CA GLU A 498 17.81 -27.07 -3.73
C GLU A 498 18.17 -25.57 -3.80
N LEU A 499 17.20 -24.70 -4.14
CA LEU A 499 17.43 -23.27 -4.22
C LEU A 499 17.52 -22.70 -2.80
N GLY A 500 18.65 -22.08 -2.44
CA GLY A 500 18.85 -21.53 -1.09
C GLY A 500 17.90 -20.41 -0.65
N GLU A 501 17.10 -19.86 -1.57
CA GLU A 501 16.03 -18.90 -1.25
C GLU A 501 14.70 -19.56 -0.87
N VAL A 502 14.54 -20.85 -1.16
CA VAL A 502 13.35 -21.65 -0.83
C VAL A 502 13.63 -22.41 0.46
N GLY A 503 12.82 -22.16 1.49
CA GLY A 503 12.97 -22.90 2.76
C GLY A 503 12.21 -24.22 2.77
N SER A 504 11.06 -24.28 2.12
CA SER A 504 10.24 -25.50 2.01
C SER A 504 9.34 -25.44 0.79
N SER A 505 8.83 -26.59 0.36
CA SER A 505 7.88 -26.67 -0.75
C SER A 505 6.78 -27.68 -0.45
N LEU A 506 5.54 -27.33 -0.80
CA LEU A 506 4.36 -28.17 -0.60
C LEU A 506 3.67 -28.44 -1.94
N SER A 507 3.32 -29.69 -2.21
CA SER A 507 2.52 -30.09 -3.37
C SER A 507 1.63 -31.29 -3.06
N THR A 508 0.94 -31.81 -4.08
CA THR A 508 0.26 -33.11 -4.01
C THR A 508 1.18 -34.25 -3.58
N VAL A 509 2.48 -34.18 -3.89
CA VAL A 509 3.45 -35.23 -3.57
C VAL A 509 3.76 -35.23 -2.07
N THR A 510 3.80 -34.06 -1.44
CA THR A 510 3.98 -33.93 0.01
C THR A 510 2.92 -34.75 0.77
N PHE A 511 1.66 -34.63 0.35
CA PHE A 511 0.51 -35.35 0.92
C PHE A 511 0.20 -36.66 0.18
N GLY A 512 1.09 -37.12 -0.70
CA GLY A 512 0.99 -38.37 -1.45
C GLY A 512 1.91 -39.44 -0.86
N ARG A 513 1.64 -40.72 -1.16
CA ARG A 513 2.57 -41.79 -0.76
C ARG A 513 3.94 -41.59 -1.42
N SER A 514 5.01 -42.03 -0.75
CA SER A 514 6.35 -42.05 -1.36
C SER A 514 6.29 -42.74 -2.72
N LEU A 515 6.76 -42.01 -3.74
CA LEU A 515 6.83 -42.48 -5.12
C LEU A 515 8.09 -43.32 -5.36
N ASP A 516 8.92 -43.54 -4.33
CA ASP A 516 10.18 -44.25 -4.48
C ASP A 516 9.94 -45.75 -4.73
N VAL A 517 9.82 -46.10 -6.00
CA VAL A 517 9.79 -47.48 -6.46
C VAL A 517 11.23 -48.00 -6.58
N GLY A 518 11.99 -47.94 -5.46
CA GLY A 518 13.30 -48.54 -5.27
C GLY A 518 14.17 -48.67 -6.52
N GLY A 519 14.95 -47.63 -6.83
CA GLY A 519 15.96 -47.67 -7.87
C GLY A 519 16.74 -46.37 -7.95
N GLY A 520 17.81 -46.25 -7.16
CA GLY A 520 18.72 -45.12 -7.25
C GLY A 520 19.26 -44.93 -8.67
N GLY A 521 19.07 -43.72 -9.20
CA GLY A 521 19.78 -43.19 -10.36
C GLY A 521 19.07 -43.35 -11.71
N ILE A 522 18.85 -42.20 -12.35
CA ILE A 522 18.46 -41.98 -13.76
C ILE A 522 16.94 -42.04 -14.01
N GLY A 523 16.28 -40.93 -13.67
CA GLY A 523 15.03 -40.49 -14.31
C GLY A 523 15.27 -40.07 -15.76
N GLY A 524 14.28 -40.28 -16.60
CA GLY A 524 14.37 -40.17 -18.07
C GLY A 524 14.21 -41.53 -18.74
N ALA A 525 13.95 -41.51 -20.05
CA ALA A 525 13.61 -42.64 -20.94
C ALA A 525 14.28 -44.01 -20.66
N ALA A 526 15.46 -44.04 -20.03
CA ALA A 526 16.24 -45.21 -19.65
C ALA A 526 15.59 -46.13 -18.59
N GLY A 527 14.75 -45.62 -17.68
CA GLY A 527 14.04 -46.44 -16.68
C GLY A 527 12.99 -47.39 -17.29
N ARG A 528 12.59 -47.15 -18.54
CA ARG A 528 11.57 -47.94 -19.27
C ARG A 528 12.07 -49.33 -19.71
N VAL A 529 13.36 -49.63 -19.56
CA VAL A 529 14.04 -50.76 -20.21
C VAL A 529 14.29 -51.99 -19.31
N PHE A 530 14.34 -51.86 -17.98
CA PHE A 530 14.67 -52.99 -17.09
C PHE A 530 13.53 -53.42 -16.14
N GLY A 531 13.08 -54.67 -16.31
CA GLY A 531 12.33 -55.44 -15.31
C GLY A 531 10.81 -55.52 -15.52
N LEU A 532 10.30 -56.68 -15.93
CA LEU A 532 8.85 -57.01 -15.93
C LEU A 532 8.18 -56.69 -14.58
N ASN A 533 8.90 -56.84 -13.47
CA ASN A 533 8.42 -56.51 -12.11
C ASN A 533 8.24 -55.00 -11.88
N ALA A 534 9.03 -54.14 -12.53
CA ALA A 534 8.96 -52.69 -12.36
C ALA A 534 7.73 -52.11 -13.08
N ARG A 535 7.45 -52.54 -14.31
CA ARG A 535 6.23 -52.12 -15.04
C ARG A 535 4.95 -52.55 -14.33
N THR A 536 4.90 -53.77 -13.80
CA THR A 536 3.74 -54.24 -13.03
C THR A 536 3.57 -53.45 -11.74
N ARG A 537 4.65 -53.13 -11.01
CA ARG A 537 4.59 -52.27 -9.81
C ARG A 537 4.09 -50.86 -10.14
N ARG A 538 4.64 -50.22 -11.17
CA ARG A 538 4.20 -48.89 -11.63
C ARG A 538 2.72 -48.88 -12.05
N SER A 539 2.27 -49.91 -12.77
CA SER A 539 0.86 -50.03 -13.17
C SER A 539 -0.08 -50.20 -11.96
N VAL A 540 0.32 -50.99 -10.95
CA VAL A 540 -0.45 -51.14 -9.71
C VAL A 540 -0.46 -49.84 -8.91
N LEU A 541 0.67 -49.15 -8.80
CA LEU A 541 0.78 -47.87 -8.12
C LEU A 541 -0.11 -46.82 -8.79
N ASN A 542 -0.01 -46.66 -10.11
CA ASN A 542 -0.87 -45.76 -10.88
C ASN A 542 -2.35 -46.08 -10.67
N ARG A 543 -2.75 -47.35 -10.70
CA ARG A 543 -4.15 -47.74 -10.47
C ARG A 543 -4.65 -47.37 -9.07
N ARG A 544 -3.79 -47.42 -8.06
CA ARG A 544 -4.12 -46.99 -6.70
C ARG A 544 -4.19 -45.47 -6.58
N LEU A 545 -3.23 -44.75 -7.15
CA LEU A 545 -3.25 -43.28 -7.15
C LEU A 545 -4.50 -42.74 -7.83
N VAL A 546 -4.88 -43.34 -8.97
CA VAL A 546 -6.14 -43.02 -9.66
C VAL A 546 -7.37 -43.35 -8.81
N ALA A 547 -7.32 -44.40 -7.98
CA ALA A 547 -8.44 -44.74 -7.09
C ALA A 547 -8.67 -43.71 -5.97
N HIS A 548 -7.61 -43.00 -5.54
CA HIS A 548 -7.67 -41.91 -4.55
C HIS A 548 -7.62 -40.52 -5.19
N ARG A 549 -7.89 -40.41 -6.50
CA ARG A 549 -7.82 -39.14 -7.23
C ARG A 549 -8.79 -38.09 -6.69
N GLU A 550 -9.98 -38.49 -6.25
CA GLU A 550 -10.96 -37.58 -5.63
C GLU A 550 -10.41 -36.94 -4.35
N GLU A 551 -9.61 -37.67 -3.55
CA GLU A 551 -9.01 -37.11 -2.32
C GLU A 551 -7.96 -36.03 -2.66
N PHE A 552 -7.16 -36.23 -3.70
CA PHE A 552 -6.22 -35.20 -4.18
C PHE A 552 -6.94 -33.98 -4.74
N LEU A 553 -8.08 -34.18 -5.42
CA LEU A 553 -8.95 -33.13 -5.91
C LEU A 553 -9.72 -32.41 -4.78
N ASP A 554 -9.99 -33.06 -3.65
CA ASP A 554 -10.54 -32.40 -2.47
C ASP A 554 -9.48 -31.58 -1.72
N GLY A 555 -8.20 -31.98 -1.83
CA GLY A 555 -7.04 -31.20 -1.39
C GLY A 555 -6.91 -29.86 -2.12
N ASP A 556 -5.89 -29.05 -1.82
CA ASP A 556 -5.71 -27.71 -2.43
C ASP A 556 -4.51 -27.62 -3.38
N TYR A 557 -4.02 -28.76 -3.86
CA TYR A 557 -2.83 -28.87 -4.73
C TYR A 557 -3.10 -29.47 -6.11
N LEU A 558 -4.30 -30.03 -6.35
CA LEU A 558 -4.73 -30.55 -7.66
C LEU A 558 -6.12 -30.03 -8.03
N ARG A 559 -6.29 -29.53 -9.24
CA ARG A 559 -7.58 -29.07 -9.78
C ARG A 559 -7.76 -29.48 -11.23
N GLU A 560 -9.01 -29.58 -11.66
CA GLU A 560 -9.38 -29.62 -13.07
C GLU A 560 -9.99 -28.26 -13.44
N ALA A 561 -9.54 -27.69 -14.55
CA ALA A 561 -10.00 -26.39 -15.01
C ALA A 561 -10.30 -26.43 -16.51
N LYS A 562 -11.39 -25.77 -16.90
CA LYS A 562 -11.70 -25.52 -18.31
C LYS A 562 -11.08 -24.20 -18.71
N VAL A 563 -10.11 -24.24 -19.61
CA VAL A 563 -9.37 -23.05 -20.05
C VAL A 563 -9.78 -22.70 -21.46
N GLU A 564 -10.31 -21.50 -21.64
CA GLU A 564 -10.67 -20.96 -22.94
C GLU A 564 -9.37 -20.47 -23.63
N SER A 565 -9.02 -21.11 -24.75
CA SER A 565 -7.86 -20.78 -25.58
C SER A 565 -8.31 -20.25 -26.95
N GLU A 566 -7.39 -19.70 -27.74
CA GLU A 566 -7.67 -19.29 -29.13
C GLU A 566 -8.15 -20.46 -30.02
N GLU A 567 -7.90 -21.70 -29.61
CA GLU A 567 -8.24 -22.94 -30.33
C GLU A 567 -9.53 -23.60 -29.81
N GLY A 568 -10.12 -23.09 -28.73
CA GLY A 568 -11.34 -23.61 -28.11
C GLY A 568 -11.24 -23.76 -26.59
N ILE A 569 -12.24 -24.38 -25.97
CA ILE A 569 -12.20 -24.73 -24.53
C ILE A 569 -11.42 -26.04 -24.39
N ARG A 570 -10.28 -26.01 -23.71
CA ARG A 570 -9.49 -27.21 -23.37
C ARG A 570 -9.64 -27.57 -21.90
N ASP A 571 -9.74 -28.86 -21.61
CA ASP A 571 -9.79 -29.38 -20.24
C ASP A 571 -8.33 -29.60 -19.77
N GLN A 572 -7.94 -28.90 -18.70
CA GLN A 572 -6.57 -28.95 -18.16
C GLN A 572 -6.57 -29.45 -16.72
N GLU A 573 -5.60 -30.30 -16.38
CA GLU A 573 -5.23 -30.55 -15.00
C GLU A 573 -4.20 -29.53 -14.53
N LEU A 574 -4.43 -29.00 -13.34
CA LEU A 574 -3.64 -27.98 -12.70
C LEU A 574 -2.98 -28.56 -11.45
N TRP A 575 -1.65 -28.65 -11.47
CA TRP A 575 -0.84 -29.16 -10.38
C TRP A 575 -0.06 -28.01 -9.74
N ARG A 576 -0.27 -27.81 -8.45
CA ARG A 576 0.30 -26.68 -7.70
C ARG A 576 1.48 -27.12 -6.85
N ILE A 577 2.57 -26.37 -6.93
CA ILE A 577 3.71 -26.43 -6.01
C ILE A 577 3.82 -25.07 -5.32
N SER A 578 3.69 -25.03 -4.00
CA SER A 578 3.82 -23.83 -3.18
C SER A 578 5.20 -23.82 -2.53
N ALA A 579 6.14 -23.07 -3.09
CA ALA A 579 7.48 -22.86 -2.55
C ALA A 579 7.47 -21.69 -1.55
N ARG A 580 8.07 -21.85 -0.38
CA ARG A 580 8.09 -20.84 0.68
C ARG A 580 9.38 -20.03 0.64
N VAL A 581 9.23 -18.72 0.46
CA VAL A 581 10.34 -17.74 0.45
C VAL A 581 10.20 -16.75 1.61
N SER A 582 11.31 -16.11 1.98
CA SER A 582 11.34 -15.20 3.13
C SER A 582 10.62 -13.88 2.84
N ALA A 583 9.76 -13.45 3.77
CA ALA A 583 9.15 -12.14 3.85
C ALA A 583 10.14 -11.05 4.29
N THR A 584 11.21 -11.43 5.00
CA THR A 584 12.15 -10.49 5.61
C THR A 584 13.35 -10.16 4.74
N LYS A 585 13.74 -11.05 3.83
CA LYS A 585 14.79 -10.81 2.83
C LYS A 585 14.22 -10.11 1.59
N GLU A 586 15.02 -9.23 0.98
CA GLU A 586 14.74 -8.70 -0.35
C GLU A 586 15.20 -9.72 -1.39
N VAL A 587 14.28 -10.55 -1.85
CA VAL A 587 14.52 -11.44 -2.99
C VAL A 587 14.19 -10.67 -4.27
N ASP A 588 15.16 -10.53 -5.17
CA ASP A 588 14.90 -10.01 -6.51
C ASP A 588 14.12 -11.10 -7.29
N TYR A 589 12.83 -10.86 -7.52
CA TYR A 589 11.99 -11.82 -8.21
C TYR A 589 12.46 -12.11 -9.64
N ALA A 590 13.09 -11.16 -10.35
CA ALA A 590 13.57 -11.44 -11.70
C ALA A 590 14.78 -12.38 -11.70
N ASP A 591 15.60 -12.34 -10.66
CA ASP A 591 16.68 -13.30 -10.46
C ASP A 591 16.12 -14.63 -9.96
N PHE A 592 15.25 -14.62 -8.94
CA PHE A 592 14.63 -15.84 -8.43
C PHE A 592 13.78 -16.58 -9.47
N LYS A 593 13.01 -15.87 -10.30
CA LYS A 593 12.29 -16.46 -11.43
C LYS A 593 13.25 -17.08 -12.43
N ARG A 594 14.39 -16.42 -12.72
CA ARG A 594 15.41 -16.94 -13.63
C ARG A 594 16.05 -18.21 -13.05
N ASP A 595 16.26 -18.27 -11.75
CA ASP A 595 16.77 -19.45 -11.06
C ASP A 595 15.77 -20.60 -11.13
N LEU A 596 14.49 -20.34 -10.86
CA LEU A 596 13.40 -21.32 -11.05
C LEU A 596 13.35 -21.84 -12.49
N GLN A 597 13.37 -20.94 -13.48
CA GLN A 597 13.39 -21.32 -14.90
C GLN A 597 14.63 -22.14 -15.26
N SER A 598 15.80 -21.79 -14.71
CA SER A 598 17.03 -22.54 -14.97
C SER A 598 16.99 -23.99 -14.47
N LYS A 599 16.16 -24.27 -13.46
CA LYS A 599 15.94 -25.60 -12.90
C LYS A 599 14.79 -26.35 -13.60
N ILE A 600 13.70 -25.65 -13.93
CA ILE A 600 12.46 -26.26 -14.46
C ILE A 600 12.49 -26.43 -15.98
N ASP A 601 13.00 -25.44 -16.73
CA ASP A 601 13.00 -25.48 -18.20
C ASP A 601 13.76 -26.70 -18.76
N PRO A 602 14.90 -27.15 -18.19
CA PRO A 602 15.55 -28.39 -18.61
C PRO A 602 14.69 -29.65 -18.42
N ILE A 603 13.88 -29.71 -17.35
CA ILE A 603 12.96 -30.81 -17.08
C ILE A 603 11.91 -30.84 -18.19
N LEU A 604 11.24 -29.71 -18.43
CA LEU A 604 10.21 -29.60 -19.48
C LEU A 604 10.76 -29.95 -20.87
N ALA A 605 11.96 -29.45 -21.20
CA ALA A 605 12.63 -29.76 -22.46
C ALA A 605 12.93 -31.26 -22.63
N SER A 606 13.15 -32.00 -21.53
CA SER A 606 13.36 -33.45 -21.58
C SER A 606 12.07 -34.21 -21.92
N TYR A 607 10.91 -33.78 -21.41
CA TYR A 607 9.61 -34.35 -21.76
C TYR A 607 9.21 -34.01 -23.21
N ASP A 608 9.46 -32.77 -23.64
CA ASP A 608 9.26 -32.36 -25.04
C ASP A 608 10.12 -33.19 -26.01
N ALA A 609 11.39 -33.46 -25.65
CA ALA A 609 12.29 -34.28 -26.45
C ALA A 609 11.86 -35.76 -26.51
N ASP A 610 11.21 -36.26 -25.46
CA ASP A 610 10.61 -37.59 -25.39
C ASP A 610 9.27 -37.69 -26.15
N GLY A 611 8.76 -36.57 -26.66
CA GLY A 611 7.56 -36.47 -27.49
C GLY A 611 6.26 -36.15 -26.73
N THR A 612 6.34 -35.92 -25.42
CA THR A 612 5.20 -35.51 -24.59
C THR A 612 4.93 -34.02 -24.81
N GLN A 613 3.73 -33.67 -25.28
CA GLN A 613 3.30 -32.28 -25.47
C GLN A 613 2.22 -31.89 -24.45
N GLY A 614 1.79 -30.63 -24.45
CA GLY A 614 0.69 -30.17 -23.59
C GLY A 614 1.07 -29.90 -22.13
N ILE A 615 2.35 -29.75 -21.81
CA ILE A 615 2.82 -29.36 -20.46
C ILE A 615 3.31 -27.91 -20.50
N SER A 616 2.83 -27.09 -19.56
CA SER A 616 3.32 -25.71 -19.38
C SER A 616 3.39 -25.33 -17.91
N VAL A 617 4.25 -24.37 -17.58
CA VAL A 617 4.46 -23.92 -16.19
C VAL A 617 4.26 -22.43 -16.08
N ASP A 618 3.38 -22.02 -15.17
CA ASP A 618 3.19 -20.63 -14.77
C ASP A 618 3.76 -20.36 -13.38
N TYR A 619 4.35 -19.18 -13.23
CA TYR A 619 4.84 -18.67 -11.95
C TYR A 619 3.90 -17.57 -11.46
N THR A 620 3.32 -17.78 -10.27
CA THR A 620 2.26 -16.92 -9.71
C THR A 620 2.41 -16.77 -8.20
N GLY A 621 1.48 -16.05 -7.57
CA GLY A 621 1.49 -15.70 -6.15
C GLY A 621 1.70 -14.21 -5.90
N LEU A 622 1.92 -13.85 -4.63
CA LEU A 622 2.03 -12.45 -4.23
C LEU A 622 3.34 -11.79 -4.69
N VAL A 623 4.44 -12.56 -4.71
CA VAL A 623 5.79 -12.05 -5.03
C VAL A 623 5.88 -11.48 -6.46
N PRO A 624 5.42 -12.17 -7.53
CA PRO A 624 5.38 -11.61 -8.88
C PRO A 624 4.61 -10.29 -8.98
N LEU A 625 3.46 -10.20 -8.29
CA LEU A 625 2.63 -8.99 -8.29
C LEU A 625 3.35 -7.83 -7.61
N VAL A 626 3.96 -8.06 -6.46
CA VAL A 626 4.73 -7.04 -5.72
C VAL A 626 5.92 -6.56 -6.54
N TYR A 627 6.67 -7.48 -7.15
CA TYR A 627 7.80 -7.12 -8.01
C TYR A 627 7.35 -6.27 -9.20
N LYS A 628 6.28 -6.69 -9.91
CA LYS A 628 5.76 -5.94 -11.05
C LYS A 628 5.23 -4.57 -10.63
N ALA A 629 4.60 -4.48 -9.46
CA ALA A 629 4.19 -3.22 -8.87
C ALA A 629 5.37 -2.29 -8.57
N GLN A 630 6.49 -2.83 -8.06
CA GLN A 630 7.73 -2.07 -7.79
C GLN A 630 8.37 -1.51 -9.05
N HIS A 631 8.52 -2.32 -10.09
CA HIS A 631 9.10 -1.84 -11.34
C HIS A 631 8.18 -0.81 -12.00
N SER A 632 6.87 -1.06 -12.00
CA SER A 632 5.87 -0.12 -12.54
C SER A 632 5.78 1.19 -11.75
N LEU A 633 6.08 1.17 -10.44
CA LEU A 633 6.17 2.36 -9.61
C LEU A 633 7.34 3.25 -10.05
N LEU A 634 8.52 2.66 -10.28
CA LEU A 634 9.71 3.40 -10.73
C LEU A 634 9.51 4.04 -12.11
N ASP A 635 8.97 3.27 -13.06
CA ASP A 635 8.68 3.78 -14.41
C ASP A 635 7.59 4.86 -14.35
N GLY A 636 6.53 4.61 -13.56
CA GLY A 636 5.43 5.54 -13.36
C GLY A 636 5.85 6.84 -12.70
N LEU A 637 6.82 6.81 -11.78
CA LEU A 637 7.40 7.98 -11.13
C LEU A 637 8.07 8.91 -12.14
N ILE A 638 8.92 8.37 -13.01
CA ILE A 638 9.69 9.17 -13.98
C ILE A 638 8.72 9.81 -14.98
N VAL A 639 7.79 9.02 -15.54
CA VAL A 639 6.80 9.52 -16.50
C VAL A 639 5.86 10.53 -15.84
N GLY A 640 5.37 10.23 -14.63
CA GLY A 640 4.52 11.12 -13.85
C GLY A 640 5.19 12.47 -13.62
N PHE A 641 6.42 12.47 -13.09
CA PHE A 641 7.15 13.70 -12.82
C PHE A 641 7.42 14.53 -14.09
N ILE A 642 7.81 13.89 -15.20
CA ILE A 642 8.00 14.58 -16.48
C ILE A 642 6.67 15.17 -16.99
N SER A 643 5.57 14.45 -16.81
CA SER A 643 4.24 14.92 -17.21
C SER A 643 3.77 16.10 -16.37
N ASP A 644 3.93 16.05 -15.04
CA ASP A 644 3.65 17.15 -14.11
C ASP A 644 4.42 18.39 -14.52
N PHE A 645 5.72 18.20 -14.76
CA PHE A 645 6.63 19.23 -15.17
C PHE A 645 6.19 19.90 -16.48
N ALA A 646 5.87 19.10 -17.51
CA ALA A 646 5.42 19.61 -18.80
C ALA A 646 4.10 20.39 -18.67
N ILE A 647 3.16 19.89 -17.87
CA ILE A 647 1.85 20.53 -17.67
C ILE A 647 1.99 21.84 -16.88
N ILE A 648 2.81 21.87 -15.82
CA ILE A 648 3.08 23.10 -15.07
C ILE A 648 3.74 24.14 -15.96
N VAL A 649 4.72 23.78 -16.78
CA VAL A 649 5.33 24.70 -17.75
C VAL A 649 4.25 25.26 -18.67
N LEU A 650 3.40 24.40 -19.23
CA LEU A 650 2.34 24.84 -20.13
C LEU A 650 1.41 25.85 -19.45
N VAL A 651 0.94 25.56 -18.23
CA VAL A 651 0.07 26.46 -17.47
C VAL A 651 0.79 27.77 -17.13
N MET A 652 2.04 27.73 -16.68
CA MET A 652 2.82 28.92 -16.37
C MET A 652 3.11 29.77 -17.61
N VAL A 653 3.38 29.17 -18.77
CA VAL A 653 3.59 29.91 -20.02
C VAL A 653 2.31 30.60 -20.46
N LEU A 654 1.16 29.93 -20.37
CA LEU A 654 -0.14 30.52 -20.68
C LEU A 654 -0.47 31.70 -19.75
N LEU A 655 -0.21 31.54 -18.46
CA LEU A 655 -0.45 32.55 -17.43
C LEU A 655 0.51 33.74 -17.57
N CYS A 656 1.80 33.47 -17.73
CA CYS A 656 2.82 34.48 -17.97
C CYS A 656 2.69 35.16 -19.33
N ARG A 657 1.97 34.59 -20.31
CA ARG A 657 1.98 35.06 -21.72
C ARG A 657 3.40 35.29 -22.25
N ALA A 658 4.38 34.57 -21.70
CA ALA A 658 5.80 34.76 -21.96
C ALA A 658 6.53 33.45 -21.63
N ALA A 659 7.05 32.79 -22.67
CA ALA A 659 7.68 31.48 -22.54
C ALA A 659 8.90 31.51 -21.61
N SER A 660 9.72 32.56 -21.69
CA SER A 660 10.92 32.72 -20.86
C SER A 660 10.59 32.86 -19.37
N ALA A 661 9.53 33.60 -19.02
CA ALA A 661 9.10 33.76 -17.64
C ALA A 661 8.57 32.43 -17.06
N GLY A 662 7.77 31.69 -17.84
CA GLY A 662 7.28 30.37 -17.42
C GLY A 662 8.40 29.36 -17.16
N LEU A 663 9.44 29.34 -18.00
CA LEU A 663 10.62 28.50 -17.82
C LEU A 663 11.47 28.86 -16.59
N VAL A 664 11.58 30.15 -16.25
CA VAL A 664 12.35 30.58 -15.06
C VAL A 664 11.59 30.25 -13.77
N LEU A 665 10.27 30.44 -13.76
CA LEU A 665 9.40 30.16 -12.60
C LEU A 665 9.29 28.67 -12.28
N LEU A 666 9.75 27.81 -13.18
CA LEU A 666 9.85 26.38 -12.95
C LEU A 666 10.98 26.01 -11.98
N LEU A 667 12.09 26.76 -11.95
CA LEU A 667 13.22 26.42 -11.08
C LEU A 667 12.83 26.45 -9.58
N PRO A 668 12.16 27.51 -9.08
CA PRO A 668 11.61 27.50 -7.72
C PRO A 668 10.56 26.42 -7.50
N ALA A 669 9.71 26.15 -8.49
CA ALA A 669 8.64 25.16 -8.38
C ALA A 669 9.18 23.72 -8.25
N ALA A 670 10.21 23.37 -9.01
CA ALA A 670 10.85 22.05 -8.97
C ALA A 670 11.75 21.85 -7.73
N PHE A 671 12.21 22.94 -7.11
CA PHE A 671 13.20 22.89 -6.03
C PHE A 671 12.76 22.00 -4.85
N PRO A 672 11.52 22.07 -4.32
CA PRO A 672 11.10 21.20 -3.22
C PRO A 672 11.08 19.72 -3.59
N ALA A 673 10.68 19.37 -4.82
CA ALA A 673 10.72 17.98 -5.27
C ALA A 673 12.16 17.45 -5.36
N VAL A 674 13.10 18.27 -5.85
CA VAL A 674 14.54 17.96 -5.85
C VAL A 674 15.07 17.81 -4.43
N VAL A 675 14.64 18.65 -3.50
CA VAL A 675 15.02 18.56 -2.09
C VAL A 675 14.53 17.26 -1.45
N VAL A 676 13.29 16.85 -1.72
CA VAL A 676 12.72 15.62 -1.19
C VAL A 676 13.44 14.40 -1.77
N PHE A 677 13.45 14.21 -3.09
CA PHE A 677 14.09 13.02 -3.70
C PHE A 677 15.61 13.01 -3.54
N GLY A 678 16.26 14.16 -3.74
CA GLY A 678 17.71 14.28 -3.58
C GLY A 678 18.14 14.09 -2.13
N GLY A 679 17.38 14.64 -1.18
CA GLY A 679 17.57 14.43 0.25
C GLY A 679 17.37 12.97 0.65
N MET A 680 16.37 12.28 0.08
CA MET A 680 16.18 10.85 0.30
C MET A 680 17.37 10.03 -0.21
N GLY A 681 17.87 10.30 -1.42
CA GLY A 681 19.02 9.57 -1.95
C GLY A 681 20.34 9.85 -1.21
N TRP A 682 20.58 11.09 -0.77
CA TRP A 682 21.70 11.41 0.13
C TRP A 682 21.54 10.73 1.49
N GLY A 683 20.32 10.72 2.04
CA GLY A 683 19.98 10.03 3.27
C GLY A 683 20.21 8.52 3.17
N ASN A 684 19.87 7.91 2.04
CA ASN A 684 20.13 6.49 1.77
C ASN A 684 21.64 6.21 1.80
N ALA A 685 22.44 6.98 1.06
CA ALA A 685 23.89 6.82 1.05
C ALA A 685 24.53 7.03 2.44
N LEU A 686 24.01 7.99 3.21
CA LEU A 686 24.45 8.26 4.57
C LEU A 686 24.09 7.10 5.51
N LEU A 687 22.87 6.60 5.49
CA LEU A 687 22.42 5.52 6.37
C LEU A 687 23.11 4.19 6.05
N GLN A 688 23.39 3.91 4.76
CA GLN A 688 24.23 2.79 4.33
C GLN A 688 25.64 2.91 4.92
N SER A 689 26.23 4.12 4.96
CA SER A 689 27.56 4.32 5.55
C SER A 689 27.63 4.05 7.07
N PHE A 690 26.49 4.15 7.77
CA PHE A 690 26.38 3.85 9.20
C PHE A 690 25.83 2.44 9.49
N GLY A 691 25.49 1.65 8.48
CA GLY A 691 24.91 0.30 8.63
C GLY A 691 23.51 0.30 9.26
N THR A 692 22.83 1.46 9.33
CA THR A 692 21.55 1.64 10.02
C THR A 692 20.31 1.46 9.15
N GLY A 693 20.47 1.05 7.88
CA GLY A 693 19.39 0.70 6.95
C GLY A 693 19.34 1.54 5.68
N ASN A 694 18.30 1.34 4.86
CA ASN A 694 18.10 2.04 3.58
C ASN A 694 16.87 2.96 3.66
N LEU A 695 16.99 4.17 3.11
CA LEU A 695 15.87 5.10 2.92
C LEU A 695 15.34 4.92 1.49
N LEU A 696 14.38 4.02 1.34
CA LEU A 696 13.80 3.68 0.05
C LEU A 696 12.57 4.53 -0.25
N ILE A 697 12.31 4.70 -1.54
CA ILE A 697 11.03 5.19 -2.04
C ILE A 697 10.01 4.05 -2.05
N ASP A 698 8.95 4.23 -1.29
CA ASP A 698 7.75 3.39 -1.29
C ASP A 698 6.56 4.14 -1.92
N ILE A 699 5.42 3.45 -2.04
CA ILE A 699 4.21 4.01 -2.65
C ILE A 699 3.76 5.32 -1.97
N GLY A 700 3.94 5.46 -0.64
CA GLY A 700 3.52 6.67 0.08
C GLY A 700 4.48 7.84 -0.11
N THR A 701 5.78 7.59 -0.01
CA THR A 701 6.85 8.60 -0.15
C THR A 701 6.97 9.14 -1.58
N VAL A 702 6.61 8.34 -2.60
CA VAL A 702 6.45 8.78 -4.00
C VAL A 702 5.60 10.03 -4.13
N MET A 703 4.57 10.15 -3.32
CA MET A 703 3.54 11.17 -3.50
C MET A 703 3.94 12.52 -2.93
N ALA A 704 4.83 12.53 -1.94
CA ALA A 704 5.29 13.75 -1.27
C ALA A 704 5.83 14.81 -2.25
N PRO A 705 6.74 14.49 -3.20
CA PRO A 705 7.22 15.47 -4.17
C PRO A 705 6.15 15.93 -5.17
N CYS A 706 5.21 15.08 -5.60
CA CYS A 706 4.10 15.51 -6.47
C CYS A 706 3.16 16.49 -5.74
N VAL A 707 2.86 16.22 -4.46
CA VAL A 707 2.09 17.14 -3.61
C VAL A 707 2.85 18.44 -3.37
N ALA A 708 4.14 18.35 -3.04
CA ALA A 708 5.00 19.52 -2.81
C ALA A 708 5.10 20.40 -4.06
N LEU A 709 5.24 19.80 -5.24
CA LEU A 709 5.25 20.50 -6.52
C LEU A 709 3.93 21.27 -6.72
N GLY A 710 2.79 20.63 -6.49
CA GLY A 710 1.47 21.26 -6.61
C GLY A 710 1.24 22.43 -5.64
N VAL A 711 1.77 22.35 -4.42
CA VAL A 711 1.73 23.44 -3.42
C VAL A 711 2.70 24.57 -3.76
N THR A 712 3.89 24.25 -4.27
CA THR A 712 4.91 25.28 -4.56
C THR A 712 4.52 26.11 -5.78
N VAL A 713 3.84 25.50 -6.77
CA VAL A 713 3.32 26.23 -7.94
C VAL A 713 2.30 27.28 -7.52
N ASP A 714 1.47 27.01 -6.51
CA ASP A 714 0.53 27.97 -5.94
C ASP A 714 1.25 29.24 -5.45
N ASP A 715 2.28 29.08 -4.59
CA ASP A 715 3.07 30.19 -4.06
C ASP A 715 3.71 31.04 -5.18
N VAL A 716 4.24 30.36 -6.21
CA VAL A 716 4.85 31.00 -7.38
C VAL A 716 3.81 31.81 -8.17
N VAL A 717 2.61 31.28 -8.36
CA VAL A 717 1.50 31.99 -9.03
C VAL A 717 1.10 33.23 -8.25
N HIS A 718 0.93 33.12 -6.93
CA HIS A 718 0.60 34.25 -6.07
C HIS A 718 1.64 35.35 -6.13
N PHE A 719 2.92 35.00 -6.00
CA PHE A 719 4.03 35.94 -6.08
C PHE A 719 4.08 36.64 -7.44
N MET A 720 3.97 35.90 -8.53
CA MET A 720 4.06 36.47 -9.87
C MET A 720 2.84 37.33 -10.24
N LEU A 721 1.63 37.01 -9.76
CA LEU A 721 0.46 37.88 -9.94
C LEU A 721 0.63 39.21 -9.21
N TRP A 722 1.18 39.18 -7.99
CA TRP A 722 1.54 40.39 -7.24
C TRP A 722 2.60 41.22 -7.96
N PHE A 723 3.69 40.59 -8.40
CA PHE A 723 4.74 41.24 -9.18
C PHE A 723 4.17 41.92 -10.44
N ARG A 724 3.31 41.22 -11.19
CA ARG A 724 2.66 41.77 -12.39
C ARG A 724 1.76 42.95 -12.09
N ARG A 725 1.03 42.90 -10.98
CA ARG A 725 0.20 44.02 -10.53
C ARG A 725 1.08 45.23 -10.22
N GLY A 726 2.16 45.07 -9.47
CA GLY A 726 3.13 46.15 -9.19
C GLY A 726 3.69 46.79 -10.47
N ILE A 727 4.10 45.98 -11.44
CA ILE A 727 4.56 46.48 -12.75
C ILE A 727 3.43 47.23 -13.48
N SER A 728 2.19 46.74 -13.44
CA SER A 728 1.03 47.41 -14.05
C SER A 728 0.69 48.73 -13.36
N ASP A 729 0.97 48.82 -12.05
CA ASP A 729 0.76 50.02 -11.24
C ASP A 729 1.92 51.02 -11.38
N GLY A 730 2.93 50.72 -12.22
CA GLY A 730 4.01 51.62 -12.60
C GLY A 730 5.30 51.47 -11.77
N MET A 731 5.38 50.48 -10.89
CA MET A 731 6.58 50.20 -10.08
C MET A 731 7.73 49.66 -10.95
N ASP A 732 8.98 49.98 -10.61
CA ASP A 732 10.13 49.31 -11.22
C ASP A 732 10.20 47.83 -10.78
N ARG A 733 10.95 47.00 -11.50
CA ARG A 733 11.10 45.57 -11.20
C ARG A 733 11.56 45.29 -9.78
N LYS A 734 12.44 46.13 -9.22
CA LYS A 734 12.90 45.95 -7.83
C LYS A 734 11.78 46.26 -6.84
N GLU A 735 11.04 47.33 -7.07
CA GLU A 735 9.92 47.76 -6.23
C GLU A 735 8.77 46.74 -6.30
N ALA A 736 8.43 46.25 -7.50
CA ALA A 736 7.39 45.23 -7.69
C ALA A 736 7.75 43.85 -7.11
N THR A 737 9.02 43.60 -6.78
CA THR A 737 9.49 42.35 -6.15
C THR A 737 9.40 42.41 -4.63
N MET A 738 9.43 43.60 -4.04
CA MET A 738 9.35 43.82 -2.60
C MET A 738 7.90 43.97 -2.15
#